data_AF-A0A6A5GNR0-F1
#
_entry.id   AF-A0A6A5GNR0-F1
#
_cell.length_a   1.000
_cell.length_b   1.000
_cell.length_c   1.000
_cell.angle_alpha   90.00
_cell.angle_beta   90.00
_cell.angle_gamma   90.00
#
_symmetry.space_group_name_H-M   'P 1'
#
loop_
_entity.id
_entity.type
_entity.pdbx_description
1 polymer ?
#
loop_
_entity_poly.entity_id
_entity_poly.type
_entity_poly.pdbx_seq_one_letter_code
_entity_poly.pdbx_strand_id
1 'polypeptide(L)'
;MATCLFRIRQLLIITALCVSVYFVLSTLKVGYDVGDPSFQSRAERYEEGDSDENPVKVKTVHSDRDRDKNQNSPETVPEDLLKNQKCNIPKLEINGSEVIHFFKKHEPLECQKKKSSIEDNWVFINDEGVIRFTEKRAKAKCKITYFSRIDDNNNKYEEPVEINDGDRMNGSDYATVSCIQGFQKWKSLLWDVNDNEEIHERARKMKRAEETDPEKKAYNVYFLGFDSLSQMSFRRKLPETVKFLEKTLGSVVLNGYNIVGDGTPQAFIPILTAQTETELPLTRKRYPKANYVDDVYPFIWKNYSDQGYVTMYAEDAFNIGTFTYRLKGFRNQPADHYTRTLFEEVEKLNDRNCIGSIPLHRMWLQNGRQFMKKYQDVPRFLLMHQSLLSHDDINLVDVEDIDLSAHLKHMNDEGLFDDSLVIVMADHGHRFAKLRETHQGQLEERMPFFSISIPKQLRATEKGKIMEKNLRENAERLTSPFDIHASLMDILNLSSAENFEKMQDASAKRSLSVFRPIPSDRTCAQAGIEAHWCTCLSWKNAMDSVEDRKLTRRIANAVVREINKEVAVEKELCAPLKLARIIDAKKLLPDKELLAYKNVKDADGFVPDLSGSTKAAFAHYQLKIQTTPGVAIYEITLFYDMVQDEVKLDFGAMSHVNKFGDTPHCIIDKNYYLATFCVCYDKI
;
A
#
# COMPACT_ATOMS: atom_id res chain seq x y z
N MET A 1 -55.24 -46.31 38.53
CA MET A 1 -54.45 -45.05 38.47
C MET A 1 -53.92 -44.58 39.82
N ALA A 2 -54.62 -44.74 40.95
CA ALA A 2 -54.15 -44.25 42.26
C ALA A 2 -52.86 -44.91 42.80
N THR A 3 -52.59 -46.17 42.47
CA THR A 3 -51.37 -46.91 42.91
C THR A 3 -50.10 -46.55 42.13
N CYS A 4 -50.23 -46.01 40.91
CA CYS A 4 -49.08 -45.58 40.10
C CYS A 4 -48.58 -44.19 40.53
N LEU A 5 -49.51 -43.27 40.84
CA LEU A 5 -49.21 -41.94 41.38
C LEU A 5 -48.51 -41.98 42.75
N PHE A 6 -48.82 -42.98 43.60
CA PHE A 6 -48.18 -43.13 44.90
C PHE A 6 -46.71 -43.57 44.80
N ARG A 7 -46.39 -44.47 43.86
CA ARG A 7 -45.01 -44.93 43.63
C ARG A 7 -44.11 -43.87 42.99
N ILE A 8 -44.67 -43.02 42.11
CA ILE A 8 -43.92 -41.89 41.51
C ILE A 8 -43.60 -40.83 42.58
N ARG A 9 -44.53 -40.55 43.50
CA ARG A 9 -44.25 -39.65 44.64
C ARG A 9 -43.19 -40.19 45.59
N GLN A 10 -43.18 -41.49 45.88
CA GLN A 10 -42.13 -42.10 46.71
C GLN A 10 -40.75 -42.04 46.03
N LEU A 11 -40.68 -42.27 44.72
CA LEU A 11 -39.41 -42.17 43.97
C LEU A 11 -38.85 -40.74 44.01
N LEU A 12 -39.70 -39.72 43.82
CA LEU A 12 -39.27 -38.32 43.84
C LEU A 12 -38.77 -37.88 45.22
N ILE A 13 -39.39 -38.36 46.30
CA ILE A 13 -38.96 -38.05 47.68
C ILE A 13 -37.62 -38.70 48.00
N ILE A 14 -37.41 -39.96 47.59
CA ILE A 14 -36.13 -40.67 47.80
C ILE A 14 -35.01 -39.99 47.00
N THR A 15 -35.30 -39.57 45.77
CA THR A 15 -34.30 -38.90 44.92
C THR A 15 -33.90 -37.54 45.50
N ALA A 16 -34.86 -36.76 46.04
CA ALA A 16 -34.58 -35.49 46.70
C ALA A 16 -33.77 -35.65 48.00
N LEU A 17 -34.05 -36.69 48.80
CA LEU A 17 -33.28 -37.03 50.00
C LEU A 17 -31.83 -37.40 49.67
N CYS A 18 -31.59 -38.22 48.64
CA CYS A 18 -30.24 -38.61 48.22
C CYS A 18 -29.40 -37.40 47.75
N VAL A 19 -30.00 -36.46 47.01
CA VAL A 19 -29.32 -35.24 46.56
C VAL A 19 -28.98 -34.32 47.73
N SER A 20 -29.88 -34.21 48.72
CA SER A 20 -29.62 -33.40 49.94
C SER A 20 -28.50 -33.99 50.81
N VAL A 21 -28.43 -35.31 50.96
CA VAL A 21 -27.37 -35.99 51.73
C VAL A 21 -26.00 -35.85 51.05
N TYR A 22 -25.96 -35.91 49.71
CA TYR A 22 -24.73 -35.68 48.94
C TYR A 22 -24.17 -34.26 49.12
N PHE A 23 -25.03 -33.23 49.11
CA PHE A 23 -24.62 -31.84 49.34
C PHE A 23 -24.13 -31.60 50.78
N VAL A 24 -24.78 -32.21 51.78
CA VAL A 24 -24.34 -32.12 53.19
C VAL A 24 -23.00 -32.85 53.43
N LEU A 25 -22.77 -33.98 52.76
CA LEU A 25 -21.49 -34.70 52.86
C LEU A 25 -20.34 -34.00 52.11
N SER A 26 -20.64 -33.25 51.05
CA SER A 26 -19.63 -32.47 50.30
C SER A 26 -19.14 -31.21 51.04
N THR A 27 -19.91 -30.72 52.01
CA THR A 27 -19.64 -29.48 52.76
C THR A 27 -18.96 -29.70 54.12
N LEU A 28 -18.77 -30.95 54.55
CA LEU A 28 -18.21 -31.31 55.87
C LEU A 28 -16.73 -31.74 55.87
N LYS A 29 -15.94 -31.45 54.83
CA LYS A 29 -14.47 -31.58 54.92
C LYS A 29 -13.84 -30.28 55.42
N VAL A 30 -13.94 -30.07 56.73
CA VAL A 30 -13.07 -29.15 57.50
C VAL A 30 -12.33 -30.00 58.52
N GLY A 31 -11.00 -30.06 58.41
CA GLY A 31 -10.10 -30.72 59.36
C GLY A 31 -8.93 -29.80 59.65
N TYR A 32 -8.79 -29.45 60.93
CA TYR A 32 -7.87 -28.49 61.51
C TYR A 32 -6.41 -28.97 61.56
N ASP A 33 -5.56 -27.96 61.61
CA ASP A 33 -4.10 -27.89 61.70
C ASP A 33 -3.59 -28.07 63.14
N VAL A 34 -2.44 -28.74 63.37
CA VAL A 34 -1.47 -28.46 64.46
C VAL A 34 -0.09 -29.09 64.14
N GLY A 35 0.98 -28.28 64.06
CA GLY A 35 2.33 -28.64 64.53
C GLY A 35 3.56 -28.17 63.71
N ASP A 36 4.08 -26.98 64.02
CA ASP A 36 5.41 -26.40 63.64
C ASP A 36 6.38 -26.53 64.85
N PRO A 37 7.72 -26.27 64.85
CA PRO A 37 8.66 -25.83 63.79
C PRO A 37 10.07 -26.49 63.76
N SER A 38 10.78 -26.22 62.65
CA SER A 38 12.18 -25.74 62.59
C SER A 38 13.13 -26.52 61.67
N PHE A 39 13.88 -25.73 60.87
CA PHE A 39 14.94 -26.07 59.92
C PHE A 39 14.52 -26.65 58.56
N GLN A 40 14.16 -25.75 57.63
CA GLN A 40 14.59 -25.90 56.24
C GLN A 40 14.77 -24.53 55.57
N SER A 41 15.87 -24.39 54.86
CA SER A 41 16.40 -23.12 54.36
C SER A 41 15.58 -22.57 53.18
N ARG A 42 15.67 -21.25 52.96
CA ARG A 42 14.91 -20.48 51.97
C ARG A 42 15.31 -20.75 50.50
N ALA A 43 15.97 -21.87 50.20
CA ALA A 43 16.56 -22.18 48.90
C ALA A 43 15.88 -23.32 48.11
N GLU A 44 14.92 -24.06 48.68
CA GLU A 44 14.34 -25.26 48.03
C GLU A 44 12.84 -25.11 47.69
N ARG A 45 12.39 -23.92 47.30
CA ARG A 45 11.00 -23.68 46.87
C ARG A 45 10.81 -23.49 45.36
N TYR A 46 11.75 -24.00 44.56
CA TYR A 46 11.68 -23.98 43.10
C TYR A 46 12.21 -25.29 42.52
N GLU A 47 11.45 -26.37 42.71
CA GLU A 47 11.53 -27.53 41.83
C GLU A 47 10.32 -27.55 40.89
N GLU A 48 10.63 -27.74 39.60
CA GLU A 48 9.78 -28.23 38.51
C GLU A 48 8.39 -27.59 38.31
N GLY A 49 8.33 -26.55 37.45
CA GLY A 49 7.05 -25.99 37.02
C GLY A 49 7.10 -25.08 35.78
N ASP A 50 8.03 -25.28 34.85
CA ASP A 50 8.01 -24.55 33.56
C ASP A 50 8.53 -25.43 32.41
N SER A 51 7.95 -26.62 32.24
CA SER A 51 7.93 -27.22 30.90
C SER A 51 6.88 -26.47 30.10
N ASP A 52 7.32 -25.61 29.19
CA ASP A 52 6.50 -24.90 28.21
C ASP A 52 5.67 -25.96 27.45
N GLU A 53 4.39 -26.18 27.84
CA GLU A 53 3.53 -27.27 27.32
C GLU A 53 3.38 -27.21 25.79
N ASN A 54 3.74 -26.07 25.18
CA ASN A 54 3.86 -25.91 23.74
C ASN A 54 4.98 -24.90 23.38
N PRO A 55 6.21 -25.34 23.09
CA PRO A 55 7.34 -24.45 22.84
C PRO A 55 7.18 -23.73 21.49
N VAL A 56 7.34 -22.41 21.50
CA VAL A 56 7.33 -21.55 20.29
C VAL A 56 8.41 -22.00 19.31
N LYS A 57 8.06 -22.08 18.02
CA LYS A 57 9.01 -22.43 16.95
C LYS A 57 9.98 -21.27 16.73
N VAL A 58 11.27 -21.54 16.54
CA VAL A 58 12.27 -20.50 16.28
C VAL A 58 13.01 -20.77 14.98
N LYS A 59 13.12 -19.74 14.13
CA LYS A 59 14.05 -19.68 13.01
C LYS A 59 15.16 -18.70 13.37
N THR A 60 16.39 -19.18 13.38
CA THR A 60 17.57 -18.38 13.69
C THR A 60 18.21 -17.86 12.41
N VAL A 61 18.74 -16.64 12.47
CA VAL A 61 19.61 -16.05 11.45
C VAL A 61 20.91 -15.65 12.14
N HIS A 62 22.05 -15.96 11.52
CA HIS A 62 23.38 -15.58 12.00
C HIS A 62 23.97 -14.57 11.03
N SER A 63 23.75 -13.27 11.27
CA SER A 63 24.20 -12.19 10.39
C SER A 63 25.73 -12.14 10.20
N ASP A 64 26.51 -12.74 11.11
CA ASP A 64 27.98 -12.66 11.12
C ASP A 64 28.69 -13.74 10.29
N ARG A 65 27.98 -14.73 9.74
CA ARG A 65 28.56 -15.66 8.75
C ARG A 65 28.48 -15.14 7.30
N ASP A 66 27.71 -14.08 7.07
CA ASP A 66 27.51 -13.47 5.75
C ASP A 66 27.31 -11.94 5.87
N ARG A 67 28.36 -11.18 6.22
CA ARG A 67 28.58 -9.82 5.68
C ARG A 67 29.82 -9.13 6.24
N ASP A 68 30.67 -8.73 5.31
CA ASP A 68 31.74 -7.77 5.50
C ASP A 68 31.18 -6.33 5.62
N LYS A 69 31.74 -5.58 6.59
CA LYS A 69 31.90 -4.11 6.71
C LYS A 69 30.84 -3.21 7.38
N ASN A 70 31.26 -2.75 8.56
CA ASN A 70 31.41 -1.35 9.06
C ASN A 70 30.53 -0.86 10.26
N GLN A 71 31.26 -0.32 11.25
CA GLN A 71 30.86 0.10 12.61
C GLN A 71 30.70 1.63 12.76
N ASN A 72 29.85 2.10 13.70
CA ASN A 72 30.20 2.87 14.93
C ASN A 72 29.00 3.63 15.57
N SER A 73 28.98 3.65 16.92
CA SER A 73 27.96 4.03 17.95
C SER A 73 28.06 5.52 18.43
N PRO A 74 27.36 6.11 19.47
CA PRO A 74 26.68 5.55 20.68
C PRO A 74 25.37 6.23 21.25
N GLU A 75 24.92 5.74 22.43
CA GLU A 75 23.67 5.85 23.24
C GLU A 75 23.37 7.21 23.98
N THR A 76 22.15 7.60 24.45
CA THR A 76 21.42 7.14 25.67
C THR A 76 20.04 7.84 25.94
N VAL A 77 19.01 7.05 26.36
CA VAL A 77 17.83 7.15 27.33
C VAL A 77 16.91 8.44 27.50
N PRO A 78 15.72 8.41 28.18
CA PRO A 78 14.32 8.24 27.69
C PRO A 78 13.28 9.39 27.99
N GLU A 79 12.02 9.18 27.55
CA GLU A 79 10.70 9.80 27.90
C GLU A 79 10.04 10.84 26.93
N ASP A 80 8.95 10.44 26.25
CA ASP A 80 7.54 10.88 26.47
C ASP A 80 6.65 10.35 25.31
N LEU A 81 5.56 9.64 25.62
CA LEU A 81 5.07 8.51 24.81
C LEU A 81 4.12 8.81 23.65
N LEU A 82 3.65 10.05 23.42
CA LEU A 82 2.76 10.33 22.27
C LEU A 82 2.91 11.74 21.66
N LYS A 83 3.89 12.55 22.05
CA LYS A 83 4.12 13.89 21.45
C LYS A 83 5.36 14.00 20.55
N ASN A 84 6.23 12.98 20.54
CA ASN A 84 7.53 13.02 19.84
C ASN A 84 7.80 11.75 19.02
N GLN A 85 6.78 10.99 18.64
CA GLN A 85 6.99 9.69 18.01
C GLN A 85 7.22 9.86 16.50
N LYS A 86 8.50 9.78 16.11
CA LYS A 86 8.94 9.50 14.74
C LYS A 86 8.11 8.36 14.15
N CYS A 87 7.60 8.54 12.92
CA CYS A 87 6.89 7.48 12.22
C CYS A 87 7.82 6.29 11.96
N ASN A 88 7.53 5.15 12.60
CA ASN A 88 8.16 3.88 12.27
C ASN A 88 7.35 3.22 11.15
N ILE A 89 7.78 3.44 9.90
CA ILE A 89 7.13 2.87 8.72
C ILE A 89 7.21 1.34 8.80
N PRO A 90 6.09 0.60 8.71
CA PRO A 90 6.10 -0.85 8.77
C PRO A 90 6.76 -1.45 7.52
N LYS A 91 7.56 -2.49 7.71
CA LYS A 91 8.11 -3.30 6.62
C LYS A 91 7.29 -4.56 6.47
N LEU A 92 6.56 -4.67 5.36
CA LEU A 92 5.67 -5.79 5.09
C LEU A 92 6.38 -6.88 4.30
N GLU A 93 6.15 -8.14 4.66
CA GLU A 93 6.60 -9.27 3.84
C GLU A 93 5.69 -9.42 2.63
N ILE A 94 6.28 -9.44 1.43
CA ILE A 94 5.50 -9.57 0.18
C ILE A 94 4.62 -10.82 0.19
N ASN A 95 5.07 -11.94 0.74
CA ASN A 95 4.30 -13.18 0.82
C ASN A 95 3.92 -13.52 2.26
N GLY A 96 3.52 -12.52 3.03
CA GLY A 96 3.12 -12.69 4.43
C GLY A 96 2.05 -13.78 4.60
N SER A 97 2.16 -14.50 5.71
CA SER A 97 1.38 -15.71 6.03
C SER A 97 -0.13 -15.45 6.01
N GLU A 98 -0.56 -14.28 6.47
CA GLU A 98 -1.96 -13.85 6.47
C GLU A 98 -2.56 -13.58 5.09
N VAL A 99 -1.75 -13.23 4.08
CA VAL A 99 -2.28 -12.63 2.85
C VAL A 99 -2.00 -13.43 1.58
N ILE A 100 -0.94 -14.24 1.57
CA ILE A 100 -0.46 -14.90 0.35
C ILE A 100 -1.54 -15.78 -0.32
N HIS A 101 -2.44 -16.35 0.47
CA HIS A 101 -3.49 -17.24 -0.02
C HIS A 101 -4.63 -16.52 -0.77
N PHE A 102 -4.70 -15.18 -0.72
CA PHE A 102 -5.64 -14.40 -1.55
C PHE A 102 -5.12 -14.16 -2.97
N PHE A 103 -3.82 -14.36 -3.21
CA PHE A 103 -3.18 -14.09 -4.49
C PHE A 103 -3.00 -15.37 -5.29
N LYS A 104 -3.50 -15.36 -6.52
CA LYS A 104 -3.37 -16.43 -7.52
C LYS A 104 -3.15 -15.82 -8.89
N LYS A 105 -2.42 -16.47 -9.78
CA LYS A 105 -2.22 -15.97 -11.14
C LYS A 105 -3.55 -16.02 -11.91
N HIS A 106 -3.91 -14.93 -12.61
CA HIS A 106 -5.04 -14.95 -13.54
C HIS A 106 -4.60 -15.50 -14.91
N GLU A 107 -5.54 -16.10 -15.64
CA GLU A 107 -5.29 -16.47 -17.04
C GLU A 107 -5.24 -15.22 -17.92
N PRO A 108 -4.46 -15.20 -19.01
CA PRO A 108 -4.42 -14.07 -19.93
C PRO A 108 -5.83 -13.64 -20.37
N LEU A 109 -6.05 -12.33 -20.47
CA LEU A 109 -7.33 -11.78 -20.92
C LEU A 109 -7.52 -12.07 -22.42
N GLU A 110 -8.47 -12.96 -22.73
CA GLU A 110 -8.79 -13.36 -24.11
C GLU A 110 -10.14 -12.81 -24.55
N CYS A 111 -10.11 -11.76 -25.38
CA CYS A 111 -11.30 -11.17 -25.96
C CYS A 111 -11.95 -12.08 -27.03
N GLN A 112 -13.28 -12.13 -27.05
CA GLN A 112 -14.11 -12.91 -28.00
C GLN A 112 -13.99 -14.45 -28.01
N LYS A 113 -13.37 -15.08 -27.00
CA LYS A 113 -13.16 -16.55 -26.95
C LYS A 113 -14.44 -17.40 -27.03
N LYS A 114 -15.62 -16.86 -26.66
CA LYS A 114 -16.89 -17.61 -26.53
C LYS A 114 -17.56 -18.05 -27.86
N LYS A 115 -17.00 -17.75 -29.04
CA LYS A 115 -17.68 -18.01 -30.34
C LYS A 115 -16.85 -18.74 -31.39
N SER A 116 -16.06 -19.77 -31.04
CA SER A 116 -15.43 -20.74 -31.97
C SER A 116 -14.67 -20.21 -33.21
N SER A 117 -14.48 -18.90 -33.33
CA SER A 117 -13.66 -18.17 -34.29
C SER A 117 -13.41 -16.79 -33.70
N ILE A 118 -12.13 -16.44 -33.49
CA ILE A 118 -11.75 -15.07 -33.14
C ILE A 118 -11.94 -14.22 -34.40
N GLU A 119 -12.79 -13.20 -34.34
CA GLU A 119 -12.92 -12.23 -35.41
C GLU A 119 -12.20 -10.95 -35.01
N ASP A 120 -11.06 -10.70 -35.64
CA ASP A 120 -10.32 -9.46 -35.44
C ASP A 120 -11.23 -8.24 -35.69
N ASN A 121 -11.02 -7.17 -34.93
CA ASN A 121 -11.66 -5.89 -35.21
C ASN A 121 -11.49 -5.53 -36.68
N TRP A 122 -12.58 -5.20 -37.37
CA TRP A 122 -12.51 -4.92 -38.81
C TRP A 122 -11.71 -3.65 -39.09
N VAL A 123 -11.86 -2.67 -38.19
CA VAL A 123 -11.19 -1.38 -38.21
C VAL A 123 -10.55 -1.11 -36.86
N PHE A 124 -9.35 -0.55 -36.86
CA PHE A 124 -8.64 -0.09 -35.66
C PHE A 124 -7.85 1.19 -35.96
N ILE A 125 -7.36 1.85 -34.92
CA ILE A 125 -6.49 3.02 -35.04
C ILE A 125 -5.07 2.59 -34.68
N ASN A 126 -4.12 2.86 -35.56
CA ASN A 126 -2.72 2.55 -35.30
C ASN A 126 -2.03 3.64 -34.45
N ASP A 127 -0.76 3.43 -34.12
CA ASP A 127 0.00 4.34 -33.25
C ASP A 127 0.15 5.75 -33.81
N GLU A 128 0.10 5.91 -35.14
CA GLU A 128 0.14 7.21 -35.79
C GLU A 128 -1.22 7.92 -35.85
N GLY A 129 -2.29 7.34 -35.31
CA GLY A 129 -3.65 7.90 -35.34
C GLY A 129 -4.35 7.75 -36.69
N VAL A 130 -3.99 6.72 -37.46
CA VAL A 130 -4.57 6.41 -38.78
C VAL A 130 -5.53 5.24 -38.66
N ILE A 131 -6.70 5.38 -39.28
CA ILE A 131 -7.71 4.34 -39.39
C ILE A 131 -7.20 3.26 -40.35
N ARG A 132 -7.16 2.02 -39.86
CA ARG A 132 -6.72 0.85 -40.61
C ARG A 132 -7.78 -0.24 -40.66
N PHE A 133 -7.94 -0.82 -41.83
CA PHE A 133 -8.82 -1.95 -42.11
C PHE A 133 -7.97 -3.22 -42.11
N THR A 134 -8.48 -4.29 -41.50
CA THR A 134 -7.79 -5.59 -41.58
C THR A 134 -7.82 -6.14 -43.00
N GLU A 135 -6.81 -6.93 -43.37
CA GLU A 135 -6.68 -7.48 -44.74
C GLU A 135 -7.95 -8.23 -45.19
N LYS A 136 -8.56 -9.01 -44.27
CA LYS A 136 -9.81 -9.74 -44.53
C LYS A 136 -11.00 -8.81 -44.82
N ARG A 137 -10.94 -7.57 -44.33
CA ARG A 137 -12.00 -6.57 -44.35
C ARG A 137 -11.66 -5.34 -45.21
N ALA A 138 -10.62 -5.42 -46.04
CA ALA A 138 -10.19 -4.32 -46.92
C ALA A 138 -11.27 -3.81 -47.92
N LYS A 139 -12.34 -4.59 -48.14
CA LYS A 139 -13.49 -4.20 -49.00
C LYS A 139 -14.75 -3.83 -48.21
N ALA A 140 -14.66 -3.75 -46.88
CA ALA A 140 -15.80 -3.37 -46.05
C ALA A 140 -16.14 -1.89 -46.29
N LYS A 141 -17.44 -1.57 -46.30
CA LYS A 141 -17.92 -0.18 -46.29
C LYS A 141 -18.21 0.21 -44.87
N CYS A 142 -17.49 1.19 -44.35
CA CYS A 142 -17.59 1.62 -42.96
C CYS A 142 -18.07 3.07 -42.86
N LYS A 143 -18.87 3.33 -41.83
CA LYS A 143 -19.27 4.67 -41.43
C LYS A 143 -18.84 4.90 -39.99
N ILE A 144 -18.29 6.09 -39.73
CA ILE A 144 -17.94 6.57 -38.40
C ILE A 144 -19.04 7.52 -37.91
N THR A 145 -19.31 7.51 -36.62
CA THR A 145 -20.26 8.43 -35.97
C THR A 145 -19.57 8.99 -34.74
N TYR A 146 -19.11 10.23 -34.84
CA TYR A 146 -18.47 10.93 -33.75
C TYR A 146 -19.48 11.21 -32.64
N PHE A 147 -18.98 11.19 -31.40
CA PHE A 147 -19.78 11.61 -30.26
C PHE A 147 -18.92 12.42 -29.29
N SER A 148 -19.58 13.33 -28.58
CA SER A 148 -18.93 14.27 -27.65
C SER A 148 -19.82 14.55 -26.46
N ARG A 149 -19.21 15.06 -25.39
CA ARG A 149 -19.88 15.30 -24.10
C ARG A 149 -20.93 16.41 -24.21
N ILE A 150 -22.11 16.19 -23.63
CA ILE A 150 -23.07 17.24 -23.26
C ILE A 150 -22.86 17.58 -21.78
N ASP A 151 -22.94 16.56 -20.94
CA ASP A 151 -22.65 16.59 -19.50
C ASP A 151 -22.05 15.24 -19.08
N ASP A 152 -21.80 15.03 -17.78
CA ASP A 152 -21.16 13.79 -17.30
C ASP A 152 -21.98 12.51 -17.51
N ASN A 153 -23.24 12.59 -17.91
CA ASN A 153 -24.11 11.43 -18.08
C ASN A 153 -24.76 11.36 -19.47
N ASN A 154 -24.43 12.27 -20.37
CA ASN A 154 -25.05 12.35 -21.68
C ASN A 154 -24.04 12.75 -22.76
N ASN A 155 -24.09 12.01 -23.86
CA ASN A 155 -23.34 12.28 -25.09
C ASN A 155 -24.27 12.81 -26.21
N LYS A 156 -23.72 13.68 -27.08
CA LYS A 156 -24.31 14.03 -28.38
C LYS A 156 -23.61 13.22 -29.47
N TYR A 157 -24.37 12.84 -30.50
CA TYR A 157 -23.87 12.06 -31.64
C TYR A 157 -24.05 12.86 -32.92
N GLU A 158 -23.05 12.82 -33.79
CA GLU A 158 -23.07 13.48 -35.10
C GLU A 158 -23.66 12.56 -36.18
N GLU A 159 -23.83 13.08 -37.40
CA GLU A 159 -24.28 12.29 -38.52
C GLU A 159 -23.19 11.29 -38.99
N PRO A 160 -23.54 10.06 -39.40
CA PRO A 160 -22.54 9.09 -39.84
C PRO A 160 -21.83 9.50 -41.14
N VAL A 161 -20.51 9.49 -41.14
CA VAL A 161 -19.64 9.83 -42.30
C VAL A 161 -18.94 8.57 -42.81
N GLU A 162 -18.77 8.42 -44.12
CA GLU A 162 -18.02 7.30 -44.71
C GLU A 162 -16.52 7.44 -44.43
N ILE A 163 -15.86 6.32 -44.14
CA ILE A 163 -14.41 6.25 -43.90
C ILE A 163 -13.77 5.16 -44.76
N ASN A 164 -12.50 5.38 -45.10
CA ASN A 164 -11.63 4.49 -45.86
C ASN A 164 -10.36 4.16 -45.08
N ASP A 165 -9.63 3.13 -45.52
CA ASP A 165 -8.30 2.85 -44.98
C ASP A 165 -7.35 4.02 -45.27
N GLY A 166 -6.62 4.47 -44.25
CA GLY A 166 -5.72 5.62 -44.35
C GLY A 166 -6.32 6.94 -43.87
N ASP A 167 -7.63 6.99 -43.60
CA ASP A 167 -8.28 8.17 -43.04
C ASP A 167 -7.83 8.44 -41.59
N ARG A 168 -8.10 9.66 -41.10
CA ARG A 168 -7.86 10.07 -39.70
C ARG A 168 -9.16 10.56 -39.08
N MET A 169 -9.30 10.37 -37.78
CA MET A 169 -10.40 11.00 -37.04
C MET A 169 -10.20 12.52 -36.99
N ASN A 170 -11.27 13.28 -37.24
CA ASN A 170 -11.23 14.74 -37.34
C ASN A 170 -12.43 15.46 -36.70
N GLY A 171 -13.39 14.74 -36.13
CA GLY A 171 -14.58 15.33 -35.47
C GLY A 171 -14.46 15.39 -33.95
N SER A 172 -14.18 14.25 -33.33
CA SER A 172 -14.06 14.08 -31.88
C SER A 172 -12.95 13.06 -31.57
N ASP A 173 -12.49 13.01 -30.32
CA ASP A 173 -11.62 11.95 -29.80
C ASP A 173 -12.28 10.56 -29.84
N TYR A 174 -13.62 10.54 -29.89
CA TYR A 174 -14.41 9.34 -29.72
C TYR A 174 -15.40 9.14 -30.85
N ALA A 175 -15.51 7.90 -31.33
CA ALA A 175 -16.49 7.54 -32.33
C ALA A 175 -16.96 6.10 -32.23
N THR A 176 -18.18 5.85 -32.69
CA THR A 176 -18.60 4.50 -33.05
C THR A 176 -18.30 4.27 -34.52
N VAL A 177 -17.98 3.03 -34.89
CA VAL A 177 -17.81 2.62 -36.28
C VAL A 177 -18.78 1.49 -36.60
N SER A 178 -19.43 1.57 -37.77
CA SER A 178 -20.34 0.55 -38.28
C SER A 178 -19.91 0.15 -39.70
N CYS A 179 -19.62 -1.13 -39.90
CA CYS A 179 -19.13 -1.66 -41.16
C CYS A 179 -20.04 -2.74 -41.73
N ILE A 180 -20.07 -2.84 -43.07
CA ILE A 180 -20.81 -3.86 -43.80
C ILE A 180 -19.93 -4.44 -44.91
N GLN A 181 -19.88 -5.76 -45.00
CA GLN A 181 -19.26 -6.49 -46.10
C GLN A 181 -20.12 -7.71 -46.45
N GLY A 182 -20.79 -7.66 -47.60
CA GLY A 182 -21.82 -8.63 -47.95
C GLY A 182 -22.97 -8.61 -46.94
N PHE A 183 -23.28 -9.75 -46.32
CA PHE A 183 -24.32 -9.87 -45.29
C PHE A 183 -23.82 -9.66 -43.86
N GLN A 184 -22.50 -9.56 -43.67
CA GLN A 184 -21.90 -9.38 -42.35
C GLN A 184 -21.92 -7.91 -41.96
N LYS A 185 -22.26 -7.66 -40.69
CA LYS A 185 -22.25 -6.33 -40.07
C LYS A 185 -21.34 -6.39 -38.85
N TRP A 186 -20.57 -5.35 -38.65
CA TRP A 186 -19.68 -5.20 -37.49
C TRP A 186 -19.79 -3.79 -36.94
N LYS A 187 -19.72 -3.67 -35.61
CA LYS A 187 -19.73 -2.40 -34.90
C LYS A 187 -18.68 -2.41 -33.81
N SER A 188 -18.04 -1.26 -33.57
CA SER A 188 -17.08 -1.09 -32.49
C SER A 188 -16.96 0.38 -32.07
N LEU A 189 -16.15 0.62 -31.05
CA LEU A 189 -15.69 1.94 -30.64
C LEU A 189 -14.29 2.20 -31.20
N LEU A 190 -14.04 3.46 -31.53
CA LEU A 190 -12.75 4.02 -31.90
C LEU A 190 -12.40 5.14 -30.93
N TRP A 191 -11.12 5.21 -30.57
CA TRP A 191 -10.57 6.19 -29.64
C TRP A 191 -9.22 6.69 -30.16
N ASP A 192 -9.14 7.98 -30.40
CA ASP A 192 -7.91 8.70 -30.78
C ASP A 192 -7.83 9.99 -29.96
N VAL A 193 -6.62 10.52 -29.74
CA VAL A 193 -6.46 11.87 -29.16
C VAL A 193 -6.51 12.86 -30.32
N ASN A 194 -7.64 13.46 -30.65
CA ASN A 194 -7.69 14.35 -31.81
C ASN A 194 -6.76 15.57 -31.61
N ASP A 195 -6.01 15.94 -32.64
CA ASP A 195 -5.10 17.09 -32.60
C ASP A 195 -5.92 18.36 -32.85
N ASN A 196 -6.50 18.89 -31.79
CA ASN A 196 -7.36 20.07 -31.88
C ASN A 196 -6.50 21.32 -32.01
N GLU A 197 -6.56 21.95 -33.18
CA GLU A 197 -5.77 23.13 -33.52
C GLU A 197 -5.99 24.30 -32.54
N GLU A 198 -7.19 24.46 -31.97
CA GLU A 198 -7.45 25.50 -30.94
C GLU A 198 -6.69 25.23 -29.64
N ILE A 199 -6.65 23.97 -29.19
CA ILE A 199 -5.90 23.54 -28.01
C ILE A 199 -4.40 23.75 -28.26
N HIS A 200 -3.93 23.36 -29.43
CA HIS A 200 -2.52 23.47 -29.80
C HIS A 200 -2.06 24.93 -29.91
N GLU A 201 -2.86 25.77 -30.55
CA GLU A 201 -2.59 27.20 -30.67
C GLU A 201 -2.58 27.89 -29.30
N ARG A 202 -3.53 27.56 -28.40
CA ARG A 202 -3.56 28.07 -27.03
C ARG A 202 -2.23 27.76 -26.33
N ALA A 203 -1.81 26.49 -26.36
CA ALA A 203 -0.59 26.05 -25.71
C ALA A 203 0.66 26.71 -26.31
N ARG A 204 0.76 26.79 -27.65
CA ARG A 204 1.87 27.45 -28.35
C ARG A 204 1.99 28.94 -28.04
N LYS A 205 0.86 29.66 -27.93
CA LYS A 205 0.84 31.10 -27.59
C LYS A 205 1.32 31.37 -26.17
N MET A 206 1.15 30.42 -25.26
CA MET A 206 1.54 30.50 -23.85
C MET A 206 2.93 29.91 -23.57
N LYS A 207 3.56 29.33 -24.59
CA LYS A 207 4.87 28.72 -24.54
C LYS A 207 5.94 29.74 -24.12
N ARG A 208 6.74 29.39 -23.11
CA ARG A 208 7.76 30.30 -22.55
C ARG A 208 9.03 30.30 -23.39
N ALA A 209 9.73 31.44 -23.42
CA ALA A 209 11.00 31.58 -24.13
C ALA A 209 12.17 30.81 -23.47
N GLU A 210 12.05 30.45 -22.18
CA GLU A 210 13.11 29.82 -21.39
C GLU A 210 13.23 28.29 -21.58
N GLU A 211 12.58 27.73 -22.60
CA GLU A 211 12.57 26.28 -22.83
C GLU A 211 13.92 25.63 -23.13
N THR A 212 14.90 26.43 -23.54
CA THR A 212 16.26 25.94 -23.81
C THR A 212 17.08 25.73 -22.54
N ASP A 213 16.66 26.30 -21.41
CA ASP A 213 17.30 26.13 -20.10
C ASP A 213 16.61 24.97 -19.35
N PRO A 214 17.28 23.81 -19.19
CA PRO A 214 16.69 22.68 -18.47
C PRO A 214 16.29 23.00 -17.02
N GLU A 215 16.87 24.02 -16.37
CA GLU A 215 16.47 24.37 -15.01
C GLU A 215 15.24 25.28 -14.92
N LYS A 216 14.73 25.76 -16.06
CA LYS A 216 13.61 26.71 -16.17
C LYS A 216 12.51 26.29 -17.15
N LYS A 217 12.78 25.30 -18.00
CA LYS A 217 11.80 24.80 -18.97
C LYS A 217 10.59 24.15 -18.29
N ALA A 218 9.49 24.13 -19.01
CA ALA A 218 8.30 23.38 -18.62
C ALA A 218 8.54 21.87 -18.80
N TYR A 219 8.49 21.10 -17.71
CA TYR A 219 8.54 19.64 -17.76
C TYR A 219 7.14 19.06 -17.78
N ASN A 220 6.98 17.95 -18.49
CA ASN A 220 5.70 17.26 -18.59
C ASN A 220 5.39 16.49 -17.32
N VAL A 221 4.14 16.12 -17.16
CA VAL A 221 3.70 15.17 -16.14
C VAL A 221 3.00 14.01 -16.85
N TYR A 222 3.52 12.81 -16.65
CA TYR A 222 2.90 11.55 -17.05
C TYR A 222 2.49 10.81 -15.78
N PHE A 223 1.21 10.92 -15.41
CA PHE A 223 0.67 10.36 -14.18
C PHE A 223 -0.29 9.22 -14.51
N LEU A 224 0.15 7.99 -14.23
CA LEU A 224 -0.64 6.77 -14.39
C LEU A 224 -1.00 6.19 -13.02
N GLY A 225 -2.30 6.12 -12.73
CA GLY A 225 -2.86 5.63 -11.48
C GLY A 225 -3.61 4.31 -11.65
N PHE A 226 -3.62 3.49 -10.62
CA PHE A 226 -4.38 2.24 -10.53
C PHE A 226 -5.23 2.21 -9.27
N ASP A 227 -6.42 1.65 -9.36
CA ASP A 227 -7.30 1.46 -8.22
C ASP A 227 -6.86 0.25 -7.39
N SER A 228 -6.90 0.38 -6.05
CA SER A 228 -6.91 -0.76 -5.12
C SER A 228 -5.66 -1.65 -5.09
N LEU A 229 -4.47 -1.13 -5.40
CA LEU A 229 -3.20 -1.87 -5.31
C LEU A 229 -2.28 -1.37 -4.18
N SER A 230 -2.10 -2.21 -3.16
CA SER A 230 -1.06 -1.97 -2.16
C SER A 230 0.32 -2.01 -2.80
N GLN A 231 1.34 -1.43 -2.15
CA GLN A 231 2.72 -1.54 -2.61
C GLN A 231 3.12 -3.01 -2.83
N MET A 232 2.70 -3.90 -1.92
CA MET A 232 2.99 -5.32 -2.04
C MET A 232 2.16 -6.01 -3.14
N SER A 233 0.88 -5.64 -3.30
CA SER A 233 0.01 -6.21 -4.34
C SER A 233 0.52 -5.84 -5.73
N PHE A 234 0.93 -4.59 -5.92
CA PHE A 234 1.55 -4.12 -7.16
C PHE A 234 2.81 -4.93 -7.48
N ARG A 235 3.67 -5.18 -6.48
CA ARG A 235 4.87 -6.04 -6.65
C ARG A 235 4.54 -7.50 -6.95
N ARG A 236 3.47 -8.06 -6.39
CA ARG A 236 3.03 -9.44 -6.67
C ARG A 236 2.44 -9.57 -8.08
N LYS A 237 1.69 -8.56 -8.52
CA LYS A 237 0.80 -8.65 -9.67
C LYS A 237 1.35 -8.03 -10.93
N LEU A 238 2.24 -7.04 -10.79
CA LEU A 238 2.87 -6.34 -11.90
C LEU A 238 4.41 -6.42 -11.80
N PRO A 239 5.01 -7.63 -11.66
CA PRO A 239 6.44 -7.76 -11.41
C PRO A 239 7.34 -7.26 -12.56
N GLU A 240 6.96 -7.43 -13.83
CA GLU A 240 7.76 -6.91 -14.94
C GLU A 240 7.67 -5.38 -15.03
N THR A 241 6.51 -4.81 -14.73
CA THR A 241 6.32 -3.36 -14.62
C THR A 241 7.17 -2.78 -13.49
N VAL A 242 7.14 -3.36 -12.30
CA VAL A 242 7.97 -2.92 -11.16
C VAL A 242 9.45 -3.00 -11.49
N LYS A 243 9.88 -4.10 -12.11
CA LYS A 243 11.26 -4.28 -12.54
C LYS A 243 11.70 -3.21 -13.54
N PHE A 244 10.85 -2.86 -14.52
CA PHE A 244 11.12 -1.76 -15.42
C PHE A 244 11.26 -0.42 -14.68
N LEU A 245 10.29 -0.09 -13.82
CA LEU A 245 10.29 1.17 -13.07
C LEU A 245 11.55 1.32 -12.21
N GLU A 246 11.90 0.31 -11.41
CA GLU A 246 13.01 0.39 -10.47
C GLU A 246 14.38 0.23 -11.13
N LYS A 247 14.52 -0.73 -12.06
CA LYS A 247 15.85 -1.09 -12.62
C LYS A 247 16.19 -0.39 -13.91
N THR A 248 15.19 -0.02 -14.72
CA THR A 248 15.41 0.61 -16.04
C THR A 248 15.15 2.10 -15.99
N LEU A 249 13.99 2.51 -15.49
CA LEU A 249 13.64 3.93 -15.40
C LEU A 249 14.32 4.64 -14.22
N GLY A 250 14.76 3.87 -13.21
CA GLY A 250 15.40 4.38 -12.00
C GLY A 250 14.43 5.08 -11.05
N SER A 251 13.12 4.81 -11.18
CA SER A 251 12.06 5.38 -10.36
C SER A 251 12.29 5.11 -8.88
N VAL A 252 11.99 6.10 -8.05
CA VAL A 252 12.02 6.01 -6.59
C VAL A 252 10.63 5.63 -6.10
N VAL A 253 10.54 4.53 -5.35
CA VAL A 253 9.29 4.12 -4.70
C VAL A 253 9.23 4.74 -3.31
N LEU A 254 8.14 5.44 -3.00
CA LEU A 254 7.91 6.06 -1.68
C LEU A 254 7.42 4.99 -0.70
N ASN A 255 8.35 4.35 0.01
CA ASN A 255 8.06 3.28 0.97
C ASN A 255 7.25 3.76 2.19
N GLY A 256 7.33 5.05 2.53
CA GLY A 256 6.53 5.69 3.59
C GLY A 256 5.27 6.40 3.11
N TYR A 257 4.82 6.20 1.87
CA TYR A 257 3.59 6.81 1.38
C TYR A 257 2.35 6.19 2.03
N ASN A 258 1.51 7.02 2.63
CA ASN A 258 0.35 6.61 3.40
C ASN A 258 -0.90 7.35 2.92
N ILE A 259 -2.03 6.63 2.81
CA ILE A 259 -3.32 7.25 2.46
C ILE A 259 -3.81 8.21 3.56
N VAL A 260 -4.70 9.14 3.22
CA VAL A 260 -5.30 10.07 4.20
C VAL A 260 -6.79 9.83 4.41
N GLY A 261 -7.37 8.86 3.71
CA GLY A 261 -8.79 8.57 3.82
C GLY A 261 -9.22 7.38 2.97
N ASP A 262 -10.52 7.05 3.10
CA ASP A 262 -11.13 5.91 2.45
C ASP A 262 -11.46 6.21 0.98
N GLY A 263 -10.64 5.73 0.06
CA GLY A 263 -11.04 5.52 -1.34
C GLY A 263 -10.35 6.47 -2.30
N THR A 264 -10.66 6.28 -3.59
CA THR A 264 -10.10 7.05 -4.70
C THR A 264 -10.26 8.57 -4.54
N PRO A 265 -11.42 9.13 -4.10
CA PRO A 265 -11.53 10.57 -3.91
C PRO A 265 -10.61 11.09 -2.80
N GLN A 266 -10.37 10.30 -1.76
CA GLN A 266 -9.53 10.65 -0.63
C GLN A 266 -8.03 10.55 -0.98
N ALA A 267 -7.67 9.89 -2.09
CA ALA A 267 -6.35 9.99 -2.69
C ALA A 267 -6.26 11.22 -3.63
N PHE A 268 -7.18 11.35 -4.58
CA PHE A 268 -7.06 12.35 -5.64
C PHE A 268 -7.44 13.76 -5.23
N ILE A 269 -8.44 13.99 -4.36
CA ILE A 269 -8.79 15.35 -3.91
C ILE A 269 -7.57 16.02 -3.26
N PRO A 270 -6.86 15.38 -2.30
CA PRO A 270 -5.62 15.96 -1.76
C PRO A 270 -4.49 16.14 -2.78
N ILE A 271 -4.25 15.15 -3.66
CA ILE A 271 -3.22 15.27 -4.72
C ILE A 271 -3.50 16.49 -5.61
N LEU A 272 -4.76 16.72 -5.93
CA LEU A 272 -5.16 17.70 -6.93
C LEU A 272 -5.51 19.06 -6.34
N THR A 273 -5.71 19.19 -5.03
CA THR A 273 -6.16 20.46 -4.40
C THR A 273 -5.39 20.85 -3.13
N ALA A 274 -4.53 19.98 -2.60
CA ALA A 274 -3.91 20.08 -1.27
C ALA A 274 -4.90 20.17 -0.09
N GLN A 275 -6.18 19.84 -0.32
CA GLN A 275 -7.25 19.89 0.67
C GLN A 275 -7.96 18.54 0.78
N THR A 276 -8.64 18.32 1.91
CA THR A 276 -9.61 17.22 2.02
C THR A 276 -10.95 17.63 1.41
N GLU A 277 -11.83 16.67 1.14
CA GLU A 277 -13.20 17.01 0.74
C GLU A 277 -13.94 17.85 1.79
N THR A 278 -13.67 17.61 3.08
CA THR A 278 -14.35 18.31 4.19
C THR A 278 -13.88 19.76 4.36
N GLU A 279 -12.70 20.10 3.83
CA GLU A 279 -12.19 21.48 3.77
C GLU A 279 -12.74 22.26 2.58
N LEU A 280 -13.19 21.55 1.54
CA LEU A 280 -13.72 22.14 0.32
C LEU A 280 -15.25 22.36 0.39
N PRO A 281 -15.81 23.25 -0.46
CA PRO A 281 -17.25 23.44 -0.52
C PRO A 281 -18.01 22.14 -0.87
N LEU A 282 -19.23 21.99 -0.36
CA LEU A 282 -20.03 20.77 -0.52
C LEU A 282 -20.34 20.45 -1.99
N THR A 283 -19.92 19.26 -2.46
CA THR A 283 -20.16 18.75 -3.83
C THR A 283 -20.88 17.41 -3.88
N ARG A 284 -21.23 16.81 -2.73
CA ARG A 284 -21.91 15.50 -2.64
C ARG A 284 -23.31 15.53 -3.27
N LYS A 285 -23.57 14.63 -4.23
CA LYS A 285 -24.81 14.63 -5.05
C LYS A 285 -26.11 14.43 -4.26
N ARG A 286 -26.02 13.78 -3.09
CA ARG A 286 -27.16 13.57 -2.19
C ARG A 286 -27.71 14.85 -1.57
N TYR A 287 -26.94 15.94 -1.60
CA TYR A 287 -27.39 17.25 -1.13
C TYR A 287 -27.86 18.10 -2.32
N PRO A 288 -29.15 18.48 -2.40
CA PRO A 288 -29.70 19.18 -3.57
C PRO A 288 -28.93 20.47 -3.95
N LYS A 289 -28.50 21.23 -2.93
CA LYS A 289 -27.80 22.51 -3.08
C LYS A 289 -26.26 22.40 -3.16
N ALA A 290 -25.70 21.21 -3.35
CA ALA A 290 -24.26 21.04 -3.54
C ALA A 290 -23.78 21.69 -4.87
N ASN A 291 -22.48 21.99 -4.97
CA ASN A 291 -21.85 22.52 -6.18
C ASN A 291 -21.31 21.38 -7.07
N TYR A 292 -21.02 21.68 -8.34
CA TYR A 292 -20.18 20.80 -9.17
C TYR A 292 -18.72 20.96 -8.76
N VAL A 293 -17.89 19.94 -8.97
CA VAL A 293 -16.50 20.00 -8.48
C VAL A 293 -15.67 21.04 -9.21
N ASP A 294 -15.88 21.25 -10.52
CA ASP A 294 -15.18 22.29 -11.30
C ASP A 294 -15.55 23.72 -10.90
N ASP A 295 -16.73 23.92 -10.32
CA ASP A 295 -17.17 25.25 -9.87
C ASP A 295 -16.40 25.71 -8.61
N VAL A 296 -15.90 24.77 -7.78
CA VAL A 296 -15.40 25.08 -6.43
C VAL A 296 -14.07 24.46 -6.03
N TYR A 297 -13.60 23.41 -6.72
CA TYR A 297 -12.34 22.75 -6.37
C TYR A 297 -11.17 23.39 -7.15
N PRO A 298 -10.07 23.77 -6.49
CA PRO A 298 -8.91 24.36 -7.13
C PRO A 298 -8.00 23.28 -7.71
N PHE A 299 -8.49 22.56 -8.73
CA PHE A 299 -7.74 21.45 -9.31
C PHE A 299 -6.42 21.89 -9.95
N ILE A 300 -5.34 21.17 -9.65
CA ILE A 300 -3.98 21.53 -10.07
C ILE A 300 -3.78 21.53 -11.58
N TRP A 301 -4.49 20.70 -12.34
CA TRP A 301 -4.43 20.73 -13.81
C TRP A 301 -4.83 22.09 -14.37
N LYS A 302 -5.64 22.87 -13.65
CA LYS A 302 -6.00 24.24 -14.02
C LYS A 302 -4.77 25.15 -13.94
N ASN A 303 -3.96 25.02 -12.88
CA ASN A 303 -2.67 25.72 -12.77
C ASN A 303 -1.71 25.35 -13.91
N TYR A 304 -1.66 24.08 -14.31
CA TYR A 304 -0.88 23.65 -15.46
C TYR A 304 -1.43 24.25 -16.77
N SER A 305 -2.74 24.19 -16.99
CA SER A 305 -3.37 24.76 -18.19
C SER A 305 -3.16 26.28 -18.31
N ASP A 306 -3.20 27.00 -17.17
CA ASP A 306 -2.92 28.43 -17.07
C ASP A 306 -1.45 28.77 -17.38
N GLN A 307 -0.54 27.78 -17.36
CA GLN A 307 0.85 27.89 -17.79
C GLN A 307 1.09 27.32 -19.20
N GLY A 308 0.04 27.13 -19.98
CA GLY A 308 0.15 26.70 -21.39
C GLY A 308 0.28 25.20 -21.59
N TYR A 309 0.01 24.38 -20.57
CA TYR A 309 -0.02 22.93 -20.74
C TYR A 309 -1.29 22.50 -21.47
N VAL A 310 -1.14 21.46 -22.30
CA VAL A 310 -2.26 20.62 -22.74
C VAL A 310 -2.50 19.57 -21.68
N THR A 311 -3.77 19.38 -21.31
CA THR A 311 -4.18 18.58 -20.15
C THR A 311 -5.06 17.39 -20.55
N MET A 312 -4.82 16.24 -19.94
CA MET A 312 -5.69 15.07 -20.04
C MET A 312 -6.05 14.59 -18.64
N TYR A 313 -7.35 14.39 -18.41
CA TYR A 313 -7.85 13.62 -17.29
C TYR A 313 -8.64 12.43 -17.82
N ALA A 314 -8.20 11.21 -17.50
CA ALA A 314 -8.84 9.99 -17.96
C ALA A 314 -9.18 9.05 -16.81
N GLU A 315 -10.36 8.44 -16.88
CA GLU A 315 -10.83 7.33 -16.05
C GLU A 315 -11.57 6.30 -16.90
N ASP A 316 -11.43 5.01 -16.59
CA ASP A 316 -12.00 3.88 -17.36
C ASP A 316 -13.34 3.33 -16.81
N ALA A 317 -13.69 3.64 -15.56
CA ALA A 317 -14.91 3.15 -14.93
C ALA A 317 -15.97 4.26 -14.78
N PHE A 318 -16.81 4.43 -15.79
CA PHE A 318 -17.89 5.43 -15.84
C PHE A 318 -18.83 5.39 -14.62
N ASN A 319 -19.26 4.20 -14.19
CA ASN A 319 -20.25 4.01 -13.12
C ASN A 319 -19.71 4.30 -11.72
N ILE A 320 -18.40 4.19 -11.51
CA ILE A 320 -17.73 4.38 -10.20
C ILE A 320 -16.66 5.48 -10.23
N GLY A 321 -16.72 6.38 -11.22
CA GLY A 321 -15.72 7.45 -11.39
C GLY A 321 -15.55 8.34 -10.16
N THR A 322 -14.31 8.80 -9.94
CA THR A 322 -13.86 9.45 -8.70
C THR A 322 -14.73 10.63 -8.29
N PHE A 323 -15.03 11.51 -9.22
CA PHE A 323 -15.81 12.74 -8.97
C PHE A 323 -17.28 12.63 -9.39
N THR A 324 -17.73 11.50 -9.92
CA THR A 324 -19.07 11.34 -10.50
C THR A 324 -19.89 10.28 -9.78
N TYR A 325 -19.25 9.37 -9.05
CA TYR A 325 -19.95 8.34 -8.28
C TYR A 325 -20.72 8.92 -7.11
N ARG A 326 -20.08 9.64 -6.17
CA ARG A 326 -20.77 10.24 -5.00
C ARG A 326 -20.84 11.77 -5.03
N LEU A 327 -20.01 12.40 -5.84
CA LEU A 327 -20.01 13.86 -6.02
C LEU A 327 -20.86 14.23 -7.24
N LYS A 328 -21.19 15.52 -7.39
CA LYS A 328 -22.02 16.03 -8.49
C LYS A 328 -21.37 15.92 -9.86
N GLY A 329 -20.10 15.54 -9.94
CA GLY A 329 -19.35 15.55 -11.18
C GLY A 329 -18.96 16.96 -11.59
N PHE A 330 -18.63 17.05 -12.86
CA PHE A 330 -18.21 18.24 -13.55
C PHE A 330 -19.38 18.83 -14.33
N ARG A 331 -19.55 20.14 -14.24
CA ARG A 331 -20.49 20.85 -15.13
C ARG A 331 -19.83 21.01 -16.49
N ASN A 332 -18.62 21.55 -16.52
CA ASN A 332 -17.81 21.78 -17.70
C ASN A 332 -16.72 20.70 -17.83
N GLN A 333 -16.17 20.51 -19.02
CA GLN A 333 -15.10 19.53 -19.21
C GLN A 333 -13.86 19.93 -18.35
N PRO A 334 -13.30 19.01 -17.54
CA PRO A 334 -12.26 19.36 -16.56
C PRO A 334 -10.87 19.60 -17.14
N ALA A 335 -10.57 19.03 -18.31
CA ALA A 335 -9.27 19.08 -18.98
C ALA A 335 -9.48 19.16 -20.50
N ASP A 336 -8.43 19.41 -21.29
CA ASP A 336 -8.53 19.48 -22.76
C ASP A 336 -9.03 18.14 -23.35
N HIS A 337 -8.61 17.01 -22.76
CA HIS A 337 -9.11 15.67 -23.07
C HIS A 337 -9.74 15.00 -21.85
N TYR A 338 -10.94 14.41 -22.01
CA TYR A 338 -11.71 13.81 -20.93
C TYR A 338 -12.45 12.52 -21.34
N THR A 339 -11.93 11.37 -20.90
CA THR A 339 -12.34 10.04 -21.42
C THR A 339 -13.69 9.55 -20.96
N ARG A 340 -14.33 10.18 -19.97
CA ARG A 340 -15.63 9.75 -19.46
C ARG A 340 -16.67 9.56 -20.57
N THR A 341 -16.61 10.43 -21.59
CA THR A 341 -17.43 10.35 -22.81
C THR A 341 -17.37 8.97 -23.47
N LEU A 342 -16.16 8.41 -23.64
CA LEU A 342 -15.95 7.08 -24.21
C LEU A 342 -16.45 5.98 -23.28
N PHE A 343 -16.14 6.09 -21.99
CA PHE A 343 -16.41 5.02 -21.03
C PHE A 343 -17.90 4.87 -20.70
N GLU A 344 -18.72 5.89 -20.95
CA GLU A 344 -20.17 5.73 -21.03
C GLU A 344 -20.57 4.70 -22.09
N GLU A 345 -19.94 4.71 -23.27
CA GLU A 345 -20.19 3.74 -24.33
C GLU A 345 -19.58 2.37 -24.04
N VAL A 346 -18.37 2.34 -23.48
CA VAL A 346 -17.71 1.08 -23.09
C VAL A 346 -18.58 0.30 -22.11
N GLU A 347 -19.16 0.96 -21.10
CA GLU A 347 -19.96 0.29 -20.10
C GLU A 347 -21.34 -0.20 -20.60
N LYS A 348 -21.77 0.25 -21.79
CA LYS A 348 -22.92 -0.30 -22.52
C LYS A 348 -22.59 -1.61 -23.26
N LEU A 349 -21.31 -1.96 -23.39
CA LEU A 349 -20.87 -3.22 -23.99
C LEU A 349 -21.07 -4.38 -23.01
N ASN A 350 -21.23 -5.59 -23.58
CA ASN A 350 -21.37 -6.82 -22.79
C ASN A 350 -20.08 -7.24 -22.07
N ASP A 351 -18.93 -6.86 -22.62
CA ASP A 351 -17.61 -7.12 -22.06
C ASP A 351 -16.93 -5.77 -21.85
N ARG A 352 -16.68 -5.42 -20.58
CA ARG A 352 -16.11 -4.13 -20.19
C ARG A 352 -14.59 -4.11 -20.25
N ASN A 353 -13.96 -5.28 -20.43
CA ASN A 353 -12.50 -5.40 -20.51
C ASN A 353 -12.00 -5.53 -21.96
N CYS A 354 -12.92 -5.58 -22.93
CA CYS A 354 -12.61 -5.81 -24.34
C CYS A 354 -13.42 -4.91 -25.27
N ILE A 355 -12.75 -4.32 -26.27
CA ILE A 355 -13.37 -3.65 -27.40
C ILE A 355 -13.23 -4.55 -28.62
N GLY A 356 -14.26 -5.37 -28.85
CA GLY A 356 -14.20 -6.43 -29.85
C GLY A 356 -13.08 -7.42 -29.50
N SER A 357 -12.10 -7.63 -30.39
CA SER A 357 -10.98 -8.55 -30.18
C SER A 357 -9.79 -7.93 -29.42
N ILE A 358 -9.88 -6.64 -29.06
CA ILE A 358 -8.77 -5.90 -28.45
C ILE A 358 -9.02 -5.73 -26.94
N PRO A 359 -8.08 -6.15 -26.07
CA PRO A 359 -8.13 -5.82 -24.65
C PRO A 359 -8.12 -4.31 -24.42
N LEU A 360 -9.06 -3.80 -23.62
CA LEU A 360 -9.29 -2.37 -23.46
C LEU A 360 -8.08 -1.65 -22.84
N HIS A 361 -7.33 -2.30 -21.93
CA HIS A 361 -6.11 -1.72 -21.34
C HIS A 361 -5.04 -1.41 -22.40
N ARG A 362 -5.00 -2.15 -23.52
CA ARG A 362 -4.08 -1.84 -24.63
C ARG A 362 -4.46 -0.55 -25.34
N MET A 363 -5.75 -0.31 -25.55
CA MET A 363 -6.24 0.97 -26.11
C MET A 363 -5.97 2.13 -25.16
N TRP A 364 -6.16 1.91 -23.85
CA TRP A 364 -5.84 2.87 -22.80
C TRP A 364 -4.36 3.30 -22.83
N LEU A 365 -3.44 2.33 -22.84
CA LEU A 365 -2.00 2.60 -22.93
C LEU A 365 -1.60 3.23 -24.27
N GLN A 366 -2.23 2.83 -25.37
CA GLN A 366 -2.04 3.49 -26.66
C GLN A 366 -2.44 4.96 -26.62
N ASN A 367 -3.58 5.28 -26.01
CA ASN A 367 -4.08 6.66 -25.95
C ASN A 367 -3.15 7.58 -25.14
N GLY A 368 -2.64 7.11 -23.99
CA GLY A 368 -1.66 7.87 -23.22
C GLY A 368 -0.38 8.17 -24.00
N ARG A 369 0.09 7.22 -24.82
CA ARG A 369 1.23 7.45 -25.74
C ARG A 369 0.92 8.44 -26.83
N GLN A 370 -0.24 8.31 -27.48
CA GLN A 370 -0.66 9.22 -28.55
C GLN A 370 -0.76 10.66 -28.06
N PHE A 371 -1.31 10.87 -26.85
CA PHE A 371 -1.37 12.19 -26.21
C PHE A 371 0.02 12.82 -26.08
N MET A 372 0.97 12.07 -25.53
CA MET A 372 2.35 12.56 -25.34
C MET A 372 3.05 12.85 -26.67
N LYS A 373 2.76 12.08 -27.74
CA LYS A 373 3.33 12.27 -29.08
C LYS A 373 2.73 13.45 -29.85
N LYS A 374 1.40 13.58 -29.87
CA LYS A 374 0.73 14.61 -30.68
C LYS A 374 1.08 16.01 -30.22
N TYR A 375 1.16 16.21 -28.92
CA TYR A 375 1.52 17.49 -28.33
C TYR A 375 3.02 17.63 -28.05
N GLN A 376 3.90 16.92 -28.77
CA GLN A 376 5.35 16.86 -28.48
C GLN A 376 6.09 18.22 -28.48
N ASP A 377 5.51 19.25 -29.08
CA ASP A 377 6.04 20.61 -29.18
C ASP A 377 5.54 21.59 -28.11
N VAL A 378 4.63 21.18 -27.22
CA VAL A 378 4.07 21.99 -26.11
C VAL A 378 4.01 21.21 -24.80
N PRO A 379 4.06 21.83 -23.62
CA PRO A 379 4.09 21.10 -22.36
C PRO A 379 2.78 20.33 -22.08
N ARG A 380 2.89 19.17 -21.42
CA ARG A 380 1.78 18.21 -21.26
C ARG A 380 1.56 17.80 -19.80
N PHE A 381 0.31 17.75 -19.36
CA PHE A 381 -0.09 17.18 -18.06
C PHE A 381 -1.11 16.07 -18.32
N LEU A 382 -0.68 14.84 -18.15
CA LEU A 382 -1.51 13.64 -18.28
C LEU A 382 -1.77 13.06 -16.90
N LEU A 383 -3.05 12.87 -16.58
CA LEU A 383 -3.51 12.06 -15.46
C LEU A 383 -4.50 11.01 -15.97
N MET A 384 -4.11 9.74 -15.90
CA MET A 384 -4.94 8.60 -16.28
C MET A 384 -5.06 7.65 -15.10
N HIS A 385 -6.28 7.32 -14.67
CA HIS A 385 -6.54 6.40 -13.56
C HIS A 385 -7.42 5.23 -13.99
N GLN A 386 -6.96 4.00 -13.70
CA GLN A 386 -7.57 2.76 -14.17
C GLN A 386 -8.14 1.94 -13.01
N SER A 387 -9.39 1.50 -13.13
CA SER A 387 -10.12 0.76 -12.10
C SER A 387 -10.68 -0.58 -12.58
N LEU A 388 -10.96 -0.76 -13.88
CA LEU A 388 -11.69 -1.94 -14.38
C LEU A 388 -10.99 -3.29 -14.10
N LEU A 389 -9.66 -3.32 -14.10
CA LEU A 389 -8.89 -4.54 -13.90
C LEU A 389 -8.51 -4.84 -12.43
N SER A 390 -8.72 -3.91 -11.50
CA SER A 390 -8.18 -4.02 -10.14
C SER A 390 -9.15 -3.72 -9.01
N HIS A 391 -10.25 -3.00 -9.25
CA HIS A 391 -11.20 -2.59 -8.21
C HIS A 391 -11.93 -3.79 -7.56
N ASP A 392 -12.46 -4.71 -8.37
CA ASP A 392 -13.29 -5.83 -7.89
C ASP A 392 -12.51 -7.15 -7.68
N ASP A 393 -11.39 -7.33 -8.37
CA ASP A 393 -10.55 -8.52 -8.27
C ASP A 393 -9.06 -8.15 -8.21
N ILE A 394 -8.47 -8.34 -7.03
CA ILE A 394 -7.04 -8.16 -6.74
C ILE A 394 -6.10 -8.95 -7.67
N ASN A 395 -6.62 -9.98 -8.34
CA ASN A 395 -5.83 -10.84 -9.21
C ASN A 395 -5.90 -10.45 -10.68
N LEU A 396 -7.01 -9.87 -11.14
CA LEU A 396 -7.26 -9.65 -12.56
C LEU A 396 -6.24 -8.68 -13.18
N VAL A 397 -5.70 -7.74 -12.41
CA VAL A 397 -4.71 -6.77 -12.91
C VAL A 397 -3.45 -7.42 -13.46
N ASP A 398 -3.10 -8.65 -13.08
CA ASP A 398 -1.89 -9.30 -13.59
C ASP A 398 -1.95 -9.59 -15.11
N VAL A 399 -3.12 -9.51 -15.74
CA VAL A 399 -3.28 -9.66 -17.19
C VAL A 399 -2.64 -8.52 -17.99
N GLU A 400 -2.40 -7.36 -17.37
CA GLU A 400 -1.83 -6.20 -18.07
C GLU A 400 -0.31 -6.01 -17.86
N ASP A 401 0.34 -6.77 -16.97
CA ASP A 401 1.75 -6.53 -16.59
C ASP A 401 2.72 -6.49 -17.79
N ILE A 402 2.54 -7.42 -18.72
CA ILE A 402 3.39 -7.51 -19.92
C ILE A 402 3.13 -6.33 -20.86
N ASP A 403 1.87 -5.95 -21.05
CA ASP A 403 1.51 -4.85 -21.94
C ASP A 403 1.90 -3.49 -21.34
N LEU A 404 1.71 -3.31 -20.03
CA LEU A 404 2.08 -2.11 -19.29
C LEU A 404 3.60 -1.91 -19.28
N SER A 405 4.37 -2.95 -18.93
CA SER A 405 5.84 -2.88 -18.96
C SER A 405 6.37 -2.61 -20.36
N ALA A 406 5.80 -3.24 -21.39
CA ALA A 406 6.16 -2.99 -22.79
C ALA A 406 5.84 -1.55 -23.22
N HIS A 407 4.67 -1.04 -22.83
CA HIS A 407 4.27 0.34 -23.09
C HIS A 407 5.24 1.34 -22.45
N LEU A 408 5.52 1.20 -21.15
CA LEU A 408 6.43 2.11 -20.44
C LEU A 408 7.85 2.04 -21.02
N LYS A 409 8.32 0.85 -21.40
CA LYS A 409 9.60 0.68 -22.09
C LYS A 409 9.61 1.41 -23.42
N HIS A 410 8.57 1.26 -24.22
CA HIS A 410 8.46 1.91 -25.52
C HIS A 410 8.45 3.45 -25.38
N MET A 411 7.68 4.00 -24.42
CA MET A 411 7.69 5.43 -24.09
C MET A 411 9.10 5.93 -23.72
N ASN A 412 9.85 5.15 -22.93
CA ASN A 412 11.22 5.48 -22.56
C ASN A 412 12.19 5.42 -23.75
N ASP A 413 12.09 4.41 -24.60
CA ASP A 413 13.00 4.19 -25.73
C ASP A 413 12.82 5.27 -26.81
N GLU A 414 11.61 5.81 -26.96
CA GLU A 414 11.32 6.95 -27.84
C GLU A 414 11.69 8.30 -27.23
N GLY A 415 12.20 8.34 -25.99
CA GLY A 415 12.61 9.57 -25.32
C GLY A 415 11.45 10.40 -24.74
N LEU A 416 10.21 9.89 -24.72
CA LEU A 416 9.05 10.62 -24.18
C LEU A 416 9.13 10.85 -22.66
N PHE A 417 10.01 10.13 -21.96
CA PHE A 417 10.31 10.33 -20.54
C PHE A 417 11.53 11.23 -20.27
N ASP A 418 12.21 11.71 -21.30
CA ASP A 418 13.43 12.51 -21.10
C ASP A 418 13.13 13.88 -20.49
N ASP A 419 11.94 14.42 -20.77
CA ASP A 419 11.42 15.67 -20.22
C ASP A 419 10.08 15.52 -19.48
N SER A 420 9.75 14.31 -19.02
CA SER A 420 8.52 14.02 -18.29
C SER A 420 8.79 13.53 -16.87
N LEU A 421 8.09 14.13 -15.90
CA LEU A 421 7.93 13.56 -14.57
C LEU A 421 7.00 12.35 -14.70
N VAL A 422 7.52 11.16 -14.46
CA VAL A 422 6.74 9.92 -14.55
C VAL A 422 6.29 9.52 -13.15
N ILE A 423 4.98 9.49 -12.94
CA ILE A 423 4.35 8.99 -11.72
C ILE A 423 3.56 7.74 -12.08
N VAL A 424 3.89 6.61 -11.45
CA VAL A 424 3.08 5.40 -11.50
C VAL A 424 2.69 5.04 -10.08
N MET A 425 1.39 5.05 -9.78
CA MET A 425 0.88 4.88 -8.42
C MET A 425 -0.41 4.10 -8.34
N ALA A 426 -0.78 3.73 -7.13
CA ALA A 426 -2.10 3.28 -6.75
C ALA A 426 -2.70 4.22 -5.70
N ASP A 427 -4.03 4.36 -5.69
CA ASP A 427 -4.75 5.31 -4.84
C ASP A 427 -4.83 4.84 -3.38
N HIS A 428 -5.10 3.55 -3.20
CA HIS A 428 -5.08 2.80 -1.95
C HIS A 428 -4.83 1.32 -2.24
N GLY A 429 -4.67 0.50 -1.21
CA GLY A 429 -4.68 -0.95 -1.36
C GLY A 429 -6.09 -1.55 -1.35
N HIS A 430 -6.17 -2.84 -1.64
CA HIS A 430 -7.45 -3.49 -1.89
C HIS A 430 -8.32 -3.58 -0.63
N ARG A 431 -9.61 -3.29 -0.79
CA ARG A 431 -10.60 -3.24 0.30
C ARG A 431 -11.41 -4.52 0.49
N PHE A 432 -10.96 -5.64 -0.11
CA PHE A 432 -11.73 -6.89 -0.06
C PHE A 432 -11.89 -7.31 1.40
N ALA A 433 -13.12 -7.54 1.86
CA ALA A 433 -13.43 -7.68 3.28
C ALA A 433 -12.49 -8.70 3.96
N LYS A 434 -12.24 -9.87 3.36
CA LYS A 434 -11.40 -10.90 3.97
C LYS A 434 -9.91 -10.54 4.02
N LEU A 435 -9.38 -9.84 3.02
CA LEU A 435 -7.99 -9.39 3.05
C LEU A 435 -7.86 -8.26 4.08
N ARG A 436 -8.74 -7.25 4.00
CA ARG A 436 -8.79 -6.09 4.90
C ARG A 436 -9.05 -6.46 6.37
N GLU A 437 -9.66 -7.62 6.64
CA GLU A 437 -9.86 -8.17 7.99
C GLU A 437 -8.55 -8.67 8.65
N THR A 438 -7.50 -8.91 7.87
CA THR A 438 -6.17 -9.31 8.38
C THR A 438 -5.34 -8.12 8.81
N HIS A 439 -4.39 -8.32 9.73
CA HIS A 439 -3.51 -7.23 10.18
C HIS A 439 -2.63 -6.70 9.04
N GLN A 440 -1.98 -7.59 8.28
CA GLN A 440 -1.22 -7.17 7.10
C GLN A 440 -2.12 -6.50 6.04
N GLY A 441 -3.33 -6.99 5.82
CA GLY A 441 -4.26 -6.39 4.86
C GLY A 441 -4.67 -4.96 5.23
N GLN A 442 -4.87 -4.65 6.52
CA GLN A 442 -5.13 -3.27 6.96
C GLN A 442 -3.96 -2.33 6.66
N LEU A 443 -2.71 -2.80 6.83
CA LEU A 443 -1.51 -2.04 6.49
C LEU A 443 -1.34 -1.88 4.98
N GLU A 444 -1.54 -2.95 4.22
CA GLU A 444 -1.48 -2.94 2.76
C GLU A 444 -2.53 -2.01 2.13
N GLU A 445 -3.74 -1.95 2.68
CA GLU A 445 -4.77 -0.99 2.25
C GLU A 445 -4.27 0.46 2.35
N ARG A 446 -3.48 0.76 3.37
CA ARG A 446 -3.04 2.13 3.70
C ARG A 446 -1.70 2.53 3.08
N MET A 447 -0.99 1.57 2.49
CA MET A 447 0.32 1.76 1.86
C MET A 447 0.26 1.33 0.39
N PRO A 448 -0.32 2.15 -0.50
CA PRO A 448 -0.37 1.87 -1.92
C PRO A 448 1.01 2.01 -2.58
N PHE A 449 1.15 1.42 -3.76
CA PHE A 449 2.34 1.62 -4.58
C PHE A 449 2.42 3.08 -5.03
N PHE A 450 3.56 3.74 -4.86
CA PHE A 450 3.77 5.09 -5.39
C PHE A 450 5.21 5.25 -5.86
N SER A 451 5.41 5.42 -7.18
CA SER A 451 6.73 5.57 -7.78
C SER A 451 6.84 6.88 -8.57
N ILE A 452 8.00 7.51 -8.47
CA ILE A 452 8.31 8.79 -9.12
C ILE A 452 9.64 8.68 -9.85
N SER A 453 9.68 9.09 -11.12
CA SER A 453 10.91 9.31 -11.88
C SER A 453 10.99 10.76 -12.31
N ILE A 454 12.03 11.47 -11.83
CA ILE A 454 12.35 12.82 -12.28
C ILE A 454 12.78 12.78 -13.76
N PRO A 455 12.40 13.76 -14.61
CA PRO A 455 12.82 13.79 -16.00
C PRO A 455 14.34 13.60 -16.18
N LYS A 456 14.78 12.80 -17.15
CA LYS A 456 16.23 12.54 -17.37
C LYS A 456 17.01 13.84 -17.58
N GLN A 457 16.46 14.75 -18.38
CA GLN A 457 17.07 16.05 -18.65
C GLN A 457 17.16 16.91 -17.38
N LEU A 458 16.16 16.86 -16.49
CA LEU A 458 16.21 17.57 -15.22
C LEU A 458 17.28 16.97 -14.30
N ARG A 459 17.32 15.65 -14.15
CA ARG A 459 18.32 14.95 -13.33
C ARG A 459 19.77 15.21 -13.75
N ALA A 460 20.00 15.60 -15.00
CA ALA A 460 21.32 15.97 -15.50
C ALA A 460 21.80 17.36 -15.01
N THR A 461 20.87 18.22 -14.59
CA THR A 461 21.16 19.55 -14.01
C THR A 461 21.60 19.47 -12.55
N GLU A 462 22.17 20.54 -12.00
CA GLU A 462 22.55 20.55 -10.59
C GLU A 462 21.32 20.56 -9.68
N LYS A 463 20.32 21.39 -10.03
CA LYS A 463 19.03 21.42 -9.33
C LYS A 463 18.37 20.03 -9.29
N GLY A 464 18.31 19.34 -10.43
CA GLY A 464 17.68 18.03 -10.51
C GLY A 464 18.43 16.93 -9.75
N LYS A 465 19.76 17.00 -9.64
CA LYS A 465 20.52 16.07 -8.77
C LYS A 465 20.16 16.24 -7.30
N ILE A 466 19.97 17.48 -6.84
CA ILE A 466 19.52 17.76 -5.47
C ILE A 466 18.11 17.21 -5.25
N MET A 467 17.19 17.47 -6.18
CA MET A 467 15.82 16.94 -6.13
C MET A 467 15.81 15.41 -6.09
N GLU A 468 16.63 14.75 -6.90
CA GLU A 468 16.77 13.29 -6.97
C GLU A 468 17.32 12.72 -5.65
N LYS A 469 18.35 13.36 -5.08
CA LYS A 469 18.89 12.98 -3.77
C LYS A 469 17.81 13.07 -2.70
N ASN A 470 17.09 14.20 -2.63
CA ASN A 470 16.03 14.40 -1.65
C ASN A 470 14.89 13.40 -1.83
N LEU A 471 14.48 13.13 -3.08
CA LEU A 471 13.45 12.12 -3.38
C LEU A 471 13.85 10.74 -2.84
N ARG A 472 15.11 10.34 -3.04
CA ARG A 472 15.65 9.06 -2.53
C ARG A 472 15.71 9.01 -1.00
N GLU A 473 16.10 10.11 -0.35
CA GLU A 473 16.10 10.19 1.11
C GLU A 473 14.67 10.21 1.69
N ASN A 474 13.74 10.86 0.98
CA ASN A 474 12.33 10.95 1.35
C ASN A 474 11.52 9.69 1.06
N ALA A 475 12.06 8.77 0.26
CA ALA A 475 11.44 7.45 0.03
C ALA A 475 11.16 6.71 1.34
N GLU A 476 12.03 6.90 2.34
CA GLU A 476 11.94 6.30 3.68
C GLU A 476 11.32 7.26 4.72
N ARG A 477 10.60 8.30 4.28
CA ARG A 477 9.92 9.28 5.14
C ARG A 477 8.41 9.15 4.99
N LEU A 478 7.69 9.55 6.04
CA LEU A 478 6.24 9.61 6.00
C LEU A 478 5.81 10.67 4.97
N THR A 479 5.16 10.20 3.91
CA THR A 479 4.58 11.04 2.85
C THR A 479 3.11 10.72 2.68
N SER A 480 2.37 11.67 2.09
CA SER A 480 0.92 11.65 1.95
C SER A 480 0.49 12.21 0.59
N PRO A 481 -0.76 11.98 0.16
CA PRO A 481 -1.37 12.65 -0.99
C PRO A 481 -1.13 14.17 -1.08
N PHE A 482 -1.12 14.88 0.06
CA PHE A 482 -0.85 16.32 0.09
C PHE A 482 0.56 16.70 -0.37
N ASP A 483 1.54 15.84 -0.13
CA ASP A 483 2.95 16.07 -0.48
C ASP A 483 3.16 15.98 -1.99
N ILE A 484 2.38 15.14 -2.66
CA ILE A 484 2.38 15.01 -4.12
C ILE A 484 1.87 16.31 -4.77
N HIS A 485 0.85 16.95 -4.18
CA HIS A 485 0.40 18.27 -4.65
C HIS A 485 1.53 19.31 -4.62
N ALA A 486 2.24 19.43 -3.49
CA ALA A 486 3.38 20.35 -3.37
C ALA A 486 4.49 20.01 -4.37
N SER A 487 4.72 18.72 -4.63
CA SER A 487 5.73 18.25 -5.57
C SER A 487 5.39 18.59 -7.02
N LEU A 488 4.12 18.46 -7.42
CA LEU A 488 3.63 18.91 -8.72
C LEU A 488 3.75 20.45 -8.84
N MET A 489 3.42 21.19 -7.79
CA MET A 489 3.59 22.66 -7.77
C MET A 489 5.06 23.08 -7.89
N ASP A 490 6.01 22.32 -7.32
CA ASP A 490 7.44 22.56 -7.52
C ASP A 490 7.86 22.33 -8.97
N ILE A 491 7.35 21.27 -9.62
CA ILE A 491 7.63 20.97 -11.04
C ILE A 491 7.06 22.04 -11.96
N LEU A 492 5.85 22.53 -11.67
CA LEU A 492 5.23 23.63 -12.41
C LEU A 492 6.02 24.94 -12.25
N ASN A 493 6.63 25.17 -11.10
CA ASN A 493 7.29 26.44 -10.74
C ASN A 493 8.80 26.31 -10.54
N LEU A 494 9.48 25.46 -11.32
CA LEU A 494 10.91 25.17 -11.19
C LEU A 494 11.82 26.42 -11.23
N SER A 495 11.42 27.47 -11.96
CA SER A 495 12.17 28.72 -12.09
C SER A 495 12.09 29.63 -10.84
N SER A 496 11.04 29.48 -10.02
CA SER A 496 10.79 30.30 -8.82
C SER A 496 10.83 29.51 -7.51
N ALA A 497 11.05 28.20 -7.58
CA ALA A 497 11.03 27.30 -6.43
C ALA A 497 12.12 27.62 -5.39
N GLU A 498 11.70 27.65 -4.11
CA GLU A 498 12.58 27.83 -2.93
C GLU A 498 13.73 26.80 -2.90
N ASN A 499 14.83 27.17 -2.23
CA ASN A 499 16.02 26.35 -2.04
C ASN A 499 15.69 24.88 -1.74
N PHE A 500 16.00 23.97 -2.68
CA PHE A 500 15.71 22.54 -2.56
C PHE A 500 16.52 21.84 -1.46
N GLU A 501 17.57 22.46 -0.93
CA GLU A 501 18.36 21.91 0.18
C GLU A 501 17.76 22.24 1.56
N LYS A 502 16.81 23.17 1.62
CA LYS A 502 16.24 23.64 2.88
C LYS A 502 15.27 22.60 3.44
N MET A 503 15.50 22.18 4.69
CA MET A 503 14.56 21.36 5.45
C MET A 503 13.20 22.07 5.55
N GLN A 504 12.13 21.32 5.25
CA GLN A 504 10.78 21.84 5.33
C GLN A 504 10.23 21.80 6.76
N ASP A 505 9.35 22.75 7.10
CA ASP A 505 8.74 22.85 8.42
C ASP A 505 7.37 22.16 8.46
N ALA A 506 7.36 20.91 8.94
CA ALA A 506 6.17 20.10 9.12
C ALA A 506 5.22 20.62 10.22
N SER A 507 5.67 21.55 11.07
CA SER A 507 4.81 22.19 12.08
C SER A 507 4.00 23.36 11.51
N ALA A 508 4.52 23.99 10.46
CA ALA A 508 3.87 25.13 9.80
C ALA A 508 2.98 24.71 8.62
N LYS A 509 3.37 23.66 7.87
CA LYS A 509 2.64 23.21 6.68
C LYS A 509 2.47 21.70 6.65
N ARG A 510 1.24 21.28 6.32
CA ARG A 510 0.88 19.87 6.06
C ARG A 510 1.50 19.32 4.79
N SER A 511 1.43 20.08 3.70
CA SER A 511 1.84 19.68 2.35
C SER A 511 3.31 20.03 2.13
N LEU A 512 4.16 19.01 2.03
CA LEU A 512 5.62 19.11 1.91
C LEU A 512 6.06 18.42 0.62
N SER A 513 6.83 19.10 -0.23
CA SER A 513 7.31 18.51 -1.48
C SER A 513 8.30 17.38 -1.22
N VAL A 514 8.20 16.27 -1.96
CA VAL A 514 9.16 15.16 -1.88
C VAL A 514 10.51 15.48 -2.52
N PHE A 515 10.62 16.61 -3.23
CA PHE A 515 11.87 17.09 -3.83
C PHE A 515 12.71 17.97 -2.88
N ARG A 516 12.22 18.23 -1.66
CA ARG A 516 12.96 18.91 -0.58
C ARG A 516 13.01 18.01 0.66
N PRO A 517 14.01 18.12 1.56
CA PRO A 517 14.08 17.26 2.73
C PRO A 517 12.81 17.30 3.58
N ILE A 518 12.28 16.13 3.94
CA ILE A 518 11.16 15.96 4.87
C ILE A 518 11.71 15.51 6.25
N PRO A 519 11.31 16.18 7.36
CA PRO A 519 11.80 15.84 8.70
C PRO A 519 11.61 14.36 9.05
N SER A 520 12.62 13.74 9.68
CA SER A 520 12.59 12.30 10.02
C SER A 520 11.60 11.97 11.13
N ASP A 521 11.24 12.96 11.91
CA ASP A 521 10.35 12.92 13.07
C ASP A 521 8.92 13.39 12.72
N ARG A 522 8.61 13.58 11.42
CA ARG A 522 7.25 13.92 10.97
C ARG A 522 6.24 12.88 11.45
N THR A 523 5.18 13.37 12.06
CA THR A 523 4.07 12.57 12.61
C THR A 523 2.90 12.46 11.62
N CYS A 524 2.03 11.47 11.81
CA CYS A 524 0.78 11.36 11.03
C CYS A 524 -0.10 12.61 11.12
N ALA A 525 -0.21 13.22 12.29
CA ALA A 525 -0.98 14.45 12.46
C ALA A 525 -0.43 15.61 11.61
N GLN A 526 0.91 15.79 11.58
CA GLN A 526 1.56 16.79 10.70
C GLN A 526 1.40 16.47 9.22
N ALA A 527 1.30 15.19 8.86
CA ALA A 527 1.01 14.75 7.50
C ALA A 527 -0.48 14.81 7.12
N GLY A 528 -1.37 15.21 8.04
CA GLY A 528 -2.82 15.23 7.81
C GLY A 528 -3.46 13.84 7.71
N ILE A 529 -2.86 12.84 8.37
CA ILE A 529 -3.34 11.46 8.41
C ILE A 529 -4.01 11.20 9.76
N GLU A 530 -5.27 10.79 9.73
CA GLU A 530 -6.00 10.42 10.96
C GLU A 530 -5.48 9.11 11.56
N ALA A 531 -5.66 8.92 12.86
CA ALA A 531 -5.06 7.80 13.60
C ALA A 531 -5.44 6.42 13.03
N HIS A 532 -6.68 6.22 12.61
CA HIS A 532 -7.14 4.97 12.00
C HIS A 532 -6.63 4.75 10.55
N TRP A 533 -6.07 5.77 9.90
CA TRP A 533 -5.36 5.67 8.61
C TRP A 533 -3.85 5.58 8.77
N CYS A 534 -3.31 5.93 9.93
CA CYS A 534 -1.88 5.99 10.20
C CYS A 534 -1.26 4.60 10.35
N THR A 535 -0.34 4.23 9.45
CA THR A 535 0.37 2.94 9.53
C THR A 535 1.62 2.95 10.41
N CYS A 536 2.03 4.13 10.90
CA CYS A 536 3.22 4.26 11.73
C CYS A 536 3.08 3.39 13.00
N LEU A 537 4.11 2.60 13.27
CA LEU A 537 4.13 1.72 14.42
C LEU A 537 4.59 2.46 15.69
N SER A 538 4.02 2.08 16.82
CA SER A 538 4.33 2.59 18.15
C SER A 538 4.73 1.47 19.10
N TRP A 539 5.73 1.72 19.94
CA TRP A 539 6.10 0.78 21.00
C TRP A 539 5.03 0.76 22.08
N LYS A 540 4.53 -0.44 22.39
CA LYS A 540 3.64 -0.72 23.52
C LYS A 540 4.35 -1.64 24.50
N ASN A 541 4.02 -1.52 25.79
CA ASN A 541 4.53 -2.45 26.79
C ASN A 541 3.97 -3.86 26.52
N ALA A 542 4.83 -4.87 26.52
CA ALA A 542 4.47 -6.28 26.29
C ALA A 542 4.28 -7.05 27.60
N MET A 543 4.04 -6.34 28.71
CA MET A 543 3.81 -6.88 30.05
C MET A 543 2.51 -6.34 30.70
N ASP A 544 1.69 -5.58 29.98
CA ASP A 544 0.50 -4.93 30.55
C ASP A 544 -0.62 -5.93 30.87
N SER A 545 -0.92 -6.87 29.98
CA SER A 545 -1.99 -7.87 30.13
C SER A 545 -1.48 -9.25 30.59
N VAL A 546 -2.38 -10.11 31.10
CA VAL A 546 -2.03 -11.48 31.52
C VAL A 546 -1.59 -12.31 30.31
N GLU A 547 -2.27 -12.15 29.19
CA GLU A 547 -1.95 -12.78 27.91
C GLU A 547 -0.58 -12.35 27.41
N ASP A 548 -0.27 -11.05 27.45
CA ASP A 548 1.03 -10.52 27.04
C ASP A 548 2.16 -11.06 27.92
N ARG A 549 1.98 -11.10 29.25
CA ARG A 549 2.99 -11.66 30.16
C ARG A 549 3.26 -13.14 29.88
N LYS A 550 2.22 -13.92 29.60
CA LYS A 550 2.35 -15.34 29.24
C LYS A 550 3.11 -15.50 27.94
N LEU A 551 2.72 -14.76 26.89
CA LEU A 551 3.36 -14.83 25.58
C LEU A 551 4.83 -14.36 25.64
N THR A 552 5.10 -13.22 26.27
CA THR A 552 6.46 -12.69 26.44
C THR A 552 7.35 -13.68 27.19
N ARG A 553 6.82 -14.39 28.20
CA ARG A 553 7.56 -15.47 28.88
C ARG A 553 7.86 -16.65 27.96
N ARG A 554 6.89 -17.12 27.17
CA ARG A 554 7.10 -18.18 26.16
C ARG A 554 8.20 -17.79 25.17
N ILE A 555 8.16 -16.56 24.66
CA ILE A 555 9.18 -16.03 23.73
C ILE A 555 10.55 -15.95 24.42
N ALA A 556 10.63 -15.39 25.63
CA ALA A 556 11.88 -15.29 26.38
C ALA A 556 12.51 -16.68 26.67
N ASN A 557 11.67 -17.65 27.06
CA ASN A 557 12.11 -19.04 27.23
C ASN A 557 12.61 -19.63 25.90
N ALA A 558 11.94 -19.36 24.78
CA ALA A 558 12.39 -19.77 23.45
C ALA A 558 13.76 -19.19 23.09
N VAL A 559 14.00 -17.90 23.36
CA VAL A 559 15.32 -17.28 23.16
C VAL A 559 16.40 -17.95 23.99
N VAL A 560 16.15 -18.19 25.28
CA VAL A 560 17.13 -18.89 26.15
C VAL A 560 17.39 -20.31 25.66
N ARG A 561 16.37 -21.02 25.14
CA ARG A 561 16.56 -22.33 24.51
C ARG A 561 17.47 -22.26 23.28
N GLU A 562 17.31 -21.26 22.41
CA GLU A 562 18.21 -21.09 21.26
C GLU A 562 19.62 -20.71 21.70
N ILE A 563 19.79 -19.84 22.70
CA ILE A 563 21.11 -19.53 23.28
C ILE A 563 21.80 -20.82 23.74
N ASN A 564 21.06 -21.69 24.46
CA ASN A 564 21.58 -22.98 24.91
C ASN A 564 21.98 -23.91 23.77
N LYS A 565 21.27 -23.87 22.62
CA LYS A 565 21.67 -24.63 21.43
C LYS A 565 22.98 -24.12 20.84
N GLU A 566 23.20 -22.81 20.83
CA GLU A 566 24.45 -22.21 20.36
C GLU A 566 25.63 -22.63 21.23
N VAL A 567 25.49 -22.57 22.56
CA VAL A 567 26.58 -22.97 23.48
C VAL A 567 26.73 -24.48 23.63
N ALA A 568 25.80 -25.30 23.12
CA ALA A 568 25.85 -26.76 23.25
C ALA A 568 27.09 -27.38 22.57
N VAL A 569 27.71 -26.68 21.61
CA VAL A 569 28.99 -27.09 21.01
C VAL A 569 30.14 -27.09 22.01
N GLU A 570 30.01 -26.35 23.12
CA GLU A 570 30.97 -26.26 24.23
C GLU A 570 30.33 -26.68 25.56
N LYS A 571 29.37 -27.62 25.52
CA LYS A 571 28.58 -28.07 26.68
C LYS A 571 29.37 -28.62 27.88
N GLU A 572 30.63 -29.01 27.65
CA GLU A 572 31.54 -29.49 28.70
C GLU A 572 32.19 -28.33 29.47
N LEU A 573 32.23 -27.13 28.87
CA LEU A 573 32.80 -25.92 29.44
C LEU A 573 31.70 -24.99 29.98
N CYS A 574 30.63 -24.82 29.20
CA CYS A 574 29.56 -23.86 29.46
C CYS A 574 28.36 -24.52 30.11
N ALA A 575 27.90 -23.98 31.22
CA ALA A 575 26.69 -24.42 31.87
C ALA A 575 25.42 -23.97 31.14
N PRO A 576 24.35 -24.79 31.17
CA PRO A 576 23.07 -24.43 30.56
C PRO A 576 22.44 -23.24 31.28
N LEU A 577 22.02 -22.25 30.52
CA LEU A 577 21.32 -21.07 31.02
C LEU A 577 19.82 -21.35 31.22
N LYS A 578 19.24 -20.67 32.19
CA LYS A 578 17.79 -20.59 32.44
C LYS A 578 17.35 -19.14 32.49
N LEU A 579 16.12 -18.87 32.08
CA LEU A 579 15.52 -17.54 32.25
C LEU A 579 15.32 -17.28 33.75
N ALA A 580 15.96 -16.24 34.27
CA ALA A 580 15.80 -15.82 35.67
C ALA A 580 14.61 -14.87 35.80
N ARG A 581 14.55 -13.82 34.97
CA ARG A 581 13.42 -12.89 34.90
C ARG A 581 13.42 -12.07 33.61
N ILE A 582 12.27 -11.52 33.28
CA ILE A 582 12.12 -10.48 32.24
C ILE A 582 12.20 -9.13 32.95
N ILE A 583 13.15 -8.28 32.54
CA ILE A 583 13.38 -6.94 33.09
C ILE A 583 12.46 -5.93 32.41
N ASP A 584 12.42 -5.95 31.09
CA ASP A 584 11.57 -5.10 30.25
C ASP A 584 11.14 -5.87 29.00
N ALA A 585 9.97 -5.55 28.46
CA ALA A 585 9.53 -6.09 27.20
C ALA A 585 8.56 -5.13 26.51
N LYS A 586 8.80 -4.87 25.23
CA LYS A 586 7.96 -4.01 24.40
C LYS A 586 7.66 -4.70 23.08
N LYS A 587 6.51 -4.36 22.50
CA LYS A 587 6.07 -4.81 21.18
C LYS A 587 5.72 -3.62 20.31
N LEU A 588 6.21 -3.62 19.08
CA LEU A 588 5.98 -2.58 18.09
C LEU A 588 4.71 -2.91 17.30
N LEU A 589 3.66 -2.10 17.46
CA LEU A 589 2.33 -2.34 16.91
C LEU A 589 1.75 -1.10 16.23
N PRO A 590 0.80 -1.25 15.29
CA PRO A 590 0.02 -0.12 14.78
C PRO A 590 -0.79 0.56 15.87
N ASP A 591 -1.37 1.73 15.55
CA ASP A 591 -2.33 2.36 16.45
C ASP A 591 -3.55 1.46 16.70
N LYS A 592 -4.12 1.55 17.90
CA LYS A 592 -5.29 0.76 18.29
C LYS A 592 -6.50 1.05 17.39
N GLU A 593 -6.63 2.28 16.89
CA GLU A 593 -7.74 2.67 16.02
C GLU A 593 -7.60 2.09 14.62
N LEU A 594 -6.36 1.87 14.12
CA LEU A 594 -6.14 1.14 12.88
C LEU A 594 -6.62 -0.31 13.02
N LEU A 595 -6.26 -0.99 14.11
CA LEU A 595 -6.69 -2.38 14.35
C LEU A 595 -8.20 -2.49 14.63
N ALA A 596 -8.79 -1.47 15.27
CA ALA A 596 -10.22 -1.41 15.54
C ALA A 596 -11.05 -1.01 14.30
N TYR A 597 -10.42 -0.48 13.25
CA TYR A 597 -11.13 -0.08 12.04
C TYR A 597 -11.67 -1.30 11.28
N LYS A 598 -12.98 -1.30 11.06
CA LYS A 598 -13.71 -2.36 10.35
C LYS A 598 -14.18 -1.90 8.97
N ASN A 599 -14.85 -0.76 8.91
CA ASN A 599 -15.38 -0.17 7.68
C ASN A 599 -15.76 1.31 7.93
N VAL A 600 -16.50 1.93 7.03
CA VAL A 600 -17.13 3.25 7.21
C VAL A 600 -18.59 3.10 7.70
N LYS A 601 -19.03 3.99 8.59
CA LYS A 601 -20.41 4.02 9.15
C LYS A 601 -21.39 4.82 8.31
N ASP A 602 -20.90 5.81 7.58
CA ASP A 602 -21.71 6.72 6.78
C ASP A 602 -21.54 6.45 5.28
N ALA A 603 -22.52 6.89 4.51
CA ALA A 603 -22.54 6.64 3.07
C ALA A 603 -21.45 7.40 2.28
N ASP A 604 -20.74 8.36 2.87
CA ASP A 604 -19.66 9.08 2.17
C ASP A 604 -18.25 8.63 2.57
N GLY A 605 -18.13 7.79 3.60
CA GLY A 605 -16.84 7.25 4.03
C GLY A 605 -16.00 8.15 4.93
N PHE A 606 -16.61 9.05 5.70
CA PHE A 606 -15.90 9.96 6.61
C PHE A 606 -15.87 9.50 8.06
N VAL A 607 -16.84 8.71 8.48
CA VAL A 607 -17.01 8.28 9.86
C VAL A 607 -16.52 6.84 9.98
N PRO A 608 -15.42 6.59 10.68
CA PRO A 608 -14.89 5.23 10.82
C PRO A 608 -15.79 4.38 11.73
N ASP A 609 -15.95 3.11 11.34
CA ASP A 609 -16.45 2.06 12.21
C ASP A 609 -15.30 1.41 12.97
N LEU A 610 -15.07 1.90 14.19
CA LEU A 610 -14.05 1.38 15.10
C LEU A 610 -14.56 0.23 15.98
N SER A 611 -15.60 -0.50 15.54
CA SER A 611 -16.12 -1.67 16.26
C SER A 611 -15.41 -2.98 15.89
N GLY A 612 -14.34 -2.91 15.09
CA GLY A 612 -13.52 -4.06 14.70
C GLY A 612 -12.75 -4.65 15.88
N SER A 613 -12.34 -5.89 15.70
CA SER A 613 -11.60 -6.66 16.72
C SER A 613 -10.37 -7.34 16.14
N THR A 614 -9.81 -6.79 15.05
CA THR A 614 -8.61 -7.34 14.41
C THR A 614 -7.47 -7.35 15.42
N LYS A 615 -6.87 -8.52 15.61
CA LYS A 615 -5.71 -8.68 16.49
C LYS A 615 -4.44 -8.54 15.68
N ALA A 616 -3.39 -8.04 16.30
CA ALA A 616 -2.08 -8.10 15.71
C ALA A 616 -1.72 -9.56 15.41
N ALA A 617 -1.34 -9.83 14.17
CA ALA A 617 -0.93 -11.17 13.72
C ALA A 617 0.59 -11.35 13.76
N PHE A 618 1.33 -10.26 13.88
CA PHE A 618 2.77 -10.24 14.03
C PHE A 618 3.20 -8.97 14.75
N ALA A 619 4.38 -8.99 15.37
CA ALA A 619 4.99 -7.81 15.96
C ALA A 619 6.51 -7.98 16.07
N HIS A 620 7.24 -6.86 16.05
CA HIS A 620 8.61 -6.85 16.55
C HIS A 620 8.59 -6.70 18.07
N TYR A 621 9.35 -7.54 18.76
CA TYR A 621 9.56 -7.45 20.20
C TYR A 621 10.96 -6.94 20.49
N GLN A 622 11.05 -6.11 21.52
CA GLN A 622 12.30 -5.79 22.19
C GLN A 622 12.20 -6.34 23.62
N LEU A 623 13.03 -7.33 23.93
CA LEU A 623 13.07 -7.97 25.24
C LEU A 623 14.35 -7.60 25.95
N LYS A 624 14.25 -7.35 27.26
CA LYS A 624 15.38 -7.29 28.16
C LYS A 624 15.22 -8.40 29.19
N ILE A 625 16.03 -9.45 29.10
CA ILE A 625 15.92 -10.63 29.94
C ILE A 625 17.19 -10.81 30.77
N GLN A 626 17.04 -11.46 31.92
CA GLN A 626 18.15 -11.89 32.75
C GLN A 626 18.19 -13.41 32.80
N THR A 627 19.37 -14.00 32.63
CA THR A 627 19.58 -15.45 32.76
C THR A 627 20.33 -15.81 34.05
N THR A 628 20.26 -17.09 34.40
CA THR A 628 21.04 -17.72 35.46
C THR A 628 21.59 -19.06 34.95
N PRO A 629 22.81 -19.48 35.32
CA PRO A 629 23.79 -18.77 36.15
C PRO A 629 24.41 -17.55 35.45
N GLY A 630 25.28 -16.80 36.15
CA GLY A 630 26.04 -15.66 35.59
C GLY A 630 25.33 -14.30 35.59
N VAL A 631 24.02 -14.25 35.87
CA VAL A 631 23.26 -12.99 36.05
C VAL A 631 23.34 -12.08 34.81
N ALA A 632 23.58 -12.68 33.64
CA ALA A 632 23.70 -12.01 32.34
C ALA A 632 22.39 -11.34 31.95
N ILE A 633 22.47 -10.13 31.40
CA ILE A 633 21.35 -9.34 30.91
C ILE A 633 21.47 -9.24 29.40
N TYR A 634 20.48 -9.74 28.67
CA TYR A 634 20.41 -9.65 27.22
C TYR A 634 19.31 -8.69 26.79
N GLU A 635 19.63 -7.80 25.85
CA GLU A 635 18.66 -7.04 25.08
C GLU A 635 18.54 -7.68 23.69
N ILE A 636 17.31 -8.04 23.31
CA ILE A 636 17.02 -8.86 22.14
C ILE A 636 15.94 -8.18 21.33
N THR A 637 16.19 -7.96 20.04
CA THR A 637 15.15 -7.59 19.08
C THR A 637 14.81 -8.80 18.22
N LEU A 638 13.52 -9.14 18.11
CA LEU A 638 13.05 -10.28 17.34
C LEU A 638 11.72 -9.98 16.64
N PHE A 639 11.43 -10.71 15.58
CA PHE A 639 10.12 -10.70 14.94
C PHE A 639 9.34 -11.94 15.37
N TYR A 640 8.07 -11.77 15.73
CA TYR A 640 7.19 -12.87 16.10
C TYR A 640 5.96 -12.89 15.19
N ASP A 641 5.79 -13.99 14.45
CA ASP A 641 4.58 -14.33 13.69
C ASP A 641 3.63 -15.09 14.62
N MET A 642 2.54 -14.42 15.02
CA MET A 642 1.54 -14.97 15.94
C MET A 642 0.64 -16.00 15.25
N VAL A 643 0.54 -15.97 13.92
CA VAL A 643 -0.29 -16.91 13.14
C VAL A 643 0.42 -18.25 13.01
N GLN A 644 1.73 -18.23 12.76
CA GLN A 644 2.55 -19.43 12.66
C GLN A 644 3.11 -19.92 14.01
N ASP A 645 2.90 -19.16 15.10
CA ASP A 645 3.56 -19.32 16.41
C ASP A 645 5.09 -19.49 16.25
N GLU A 646 5.69 -18.57 15.47
CA GLU A 646 7.09 -18.64 15.04
C GLU A 646 7.86 -17.35 15.36
N VAL A 647 9.00 -17.48 16.04
CA VAL A 647 9.98 -16.41 16.27
C VAL A 647 11.04 -16.45 15.18
N LYS A 648 11.33 -15.30 14.58
CA LYS A 648 12.55 -15.06 13.80
C LYS A 648 13.54 -14.31 14.69
N LEU A 649 14.61 -15.00 15.09
CA LEU A 649 15.64 -14.49 15.99
C LEU A 649 16.93 -14.26 15.21
N ASP A 650 17.47 -13.05 15.28
CA ASP A 650 18.81 -12.74 14.78
C ASP A 650 19.76 -12.62 15.96
N PHE A 651 20.74 -13.53 16.04
CA PHE A 651 21.73 -13.49 17.11
C PHE A 651 22.68 -12.30 17.01
N GLY A 652 22.93 -11.76 15.81
CA GLY A 652 23.75 -10.56 15.66
C GLY A 652 23.05 -9.29 16.16
N ALA A 653 21.73 -9.32 16.27
CA ALA A 653 20.93 -8.25 16.87
C ALA A 653 20.74 -8.41 18.39
N MET A 654 21.36 -9.41 19.02
CA MET A 654 21.32 -9.64 20.45
C MET A 654 22.52 -8.99 21.14
N SER A 655 22.27 -8.21 22.20
CA SER A 655 23.31 -7.53 22.97
C SER A 655 23.36 -8.05 24.40
N HIS A 656 24.54 -8.45 24.88
CA HIS A 656 24.76 -8.66 26.30
C HIS A 656 25.15 -7.33 26.97
N VAL A 657 24.28 -6.84 27.86
CA VAL A 657 24.25 -5.44 28.29
C VAL A 657 25.16 -5.17 29.50
N ASN A 658 25.33 -6.13 30.40
CA ASN A 658 26.23 -6.00 31.55
C ASN A 658 27.62 -6.61 31.26
N LYS A 659 28.63 -6.24 32.05
CA LYS A 659 29.98 -6.80 31.89
C LYS A 659 29.99 -8.30 32.22
N PHE A 660 30.48 -9.14 31.30
CA PHE A 660 30.65 -10.59 31.53
C PHE A 660 31.64 -10.88 32.68
N GLY A 661 32.72 -10.10 32.78
CA GLY A 661 33.75 -10.33 33.77
C GLY A 661 34.52 -11.63 33.47
N ASP A 662 34.72 -12.46 34.49
CA ASP A 662 35.48 -13.72 34.40
C ASP A 662 34.57 -14.95 34.18
N THR A 663 33.26 -14.74 33.97
CA THR A 663 32.29 -15.83 33.80
C THR A 663 32.52 -16.70 32.56
N PRO A 664 33.04 -16.20 31.40
CA PRO A 664 33.30 -17.03 30.23
C PRO A 664 34.80 -17.35 30.04
N HIS A 665 35.65 -17.28 31.08
CA HIS A 665 37.11 -17.41 30.93
C HIS A 665 37.57 -18.73 30.27
N CYS A 666 36.81 -19.82 30.43
CA CYS A 666 37.07 -21.11 29.79
C CYS A 666 36.90 -21.09 28.26
N ILE A 667 36.18 -20.10 27.70
CA ILE A 667 35.89 -20.01 26.27
C ILE A 667 36.34 -18.70 25.63
N ILE A 668 36.67 -17.67 26.40
CA ILE A 668 36.91 -16.32 25.87
C ILE A 668 38.04 -16.26 24.83
N ASP A 669 39.10 -17.04 25.03
CA ASP A 669 40.24 -17.14 24.10
C ASP A 669 40.02 -18.17 22.97
N LYS A 670 38.99 -19.02 23.10
CA LYS A 670 38.66 -20.08 22.14
C LYS A 670 37.58 -19.65 21.15
N ASN A 671 36.52 -19.02 21.63
CA ASN A 671 35.40 -18.55 20.84
C ASN A 671 34.74 -17.35 21.52
N TYR A 672 35.18 -16.16 21.13
CA TYR A 672 34.70 -14.89 21.68
C TYR A 672 33.19 -14.68 21.48
N TYR A 673 32.62 -15.15 20.36
CA TYR A 673 31.17 -15.05 20.12
C TYR A 673 30.39 -15.85 21.16
N LEU A 674 30.77 -17.11 21.40
CA LEU A 674 30.14 -17.94 22.43
C LEU A 674 30.44 -17.46 23.86
N ALA A 675 31.54 -16.74 24.07
CA ALA A 675 31.83 -16.10 25.35
C ALA A 675 30.74 -15.11 25.79
N THR A 676 29.99 -14.55 24.83
CA THR A 676 28.82 -13.71 25.10
C THR A 676 27.73 -14.45 25.87
N PHE A 677 27.65 -15.77 25.72
CA PHE A 677 26.57 -16.61 26.24
C PHE A 677 27.03 -17.65 27.28
N CYS A 678 28.33 -17.92 27.35
CA CYS A 678 28.88 -18.98 28.19
C CYS A 678 29.06 -18.54 29.64
N VAL A 679 28.70 -19.43 30.57
CA VAL A 679 29.11 -19.34 31.98
C VAL A 679 29.84 -20.63 32.32
N CYS A 680 31.12 -20.53 32.66
CA CYS A 680 31.97 -21.69 32.91
C CYS A 680 31.55 -22.43 34.19
N TYR A 681 31.57 -23.76 34.18
CA TYR A 681 31.12 -24.59 35.32
C TYR A 681 31.84 -24.29 36.64
N ASP A 682 33.12 -23.93 36.60
CA ASP A 682 33.94 -23.60 37.77
C ASP A 682 33.62 -22.21 38.36
N LYS A 683 32.70 -21.45 37.74
CA LYS A 683 32.19 -20.16 38.22
C LYS A 683 30.79 -20.24 38.83
N ILE A 684 30.21 -21.43 38.95
CA ILE A 684 28.81 -21.67 39.36
C ILE A 684 28.73 -22.26 40.75
#